data_AF-A0A1G6CIU2-F1
#
_entry.id   AF-A0A1G6CIU2-F1
#
_cell.length_a   1.000
_cell.length_b   1.000
_cell.length_c   1.000
_cell.angle_alpha   90.00
_cell.angle_beta   90.00
_cell.angle_gamma   90.00
#
_symmetry.space_group_name_H-M   'P 1'
#
loop_
_entity.id
_entity.type
_entity.pdbx_description
1 polymer ?
#
loop_
_entity_poly.entity_id
_entity_poly.type
_entity_poly.pdbx_seq_one_letter_code
_entity_poly.pdbx_strand_id
1 'polypeptide(L)'
;MKNVRKLFALALAVVVVAGFTPMMNTQAATGKVNTTKYTISKKAGTYKDKVTIKIKAKKGYKIYYTTGSKKLTTKKVIKSGKTKKLTFTKTTKLKIYAVKSSKKVTNRKLKTTKVKKATKTYKYTIKKSSSTTDSSSSTSDDTTTDDTTTDDTETDDITTDDTTGTTENYLTVGTITESVDLESVADTTDDNMTIATSDEIRTITITAAGTYELTGGSLSNPLTGIEITSDVEVTLVLNDLYIDNSSFEGNNPVIQTSANTTIVLRGDSIIKGYGTYTNTSEPASGVIYQSAKKYSLILGADIEDKDASLSVIDAIDVTTDFGDYDPTDGITTKGGLTINSGAISITSNGDCLKGTNSGITVAGGELTLTSNLGGALKSKSSNITITDGTITTNGTYDDGINAKSGTATISGGTVTISNCYGDGIQAENVDISGGTINIETLYQYAATNFYASNSISSTANALSESGDTKTETINYDTGSHKGIKAGTKAKTYSYTSVEDGSDYTAGTQYTKEASGSLTISGGTITIDTTQTGVKANSLSTSGYSATGTGVYIIGSPECAIQANNSGSISGGTLTLAAADEGITAANDLSISGDTMVKVTTAYEGIEAKAITIGNGSDSPQVRVYSNDDGINASSKTLVYTYEDETEETYVKKSTSQDGNSLTINSGYVNVTIGADQTHSVTVPNGSSTKTITYSSDGDGLDCNGSLYIYGGTTIVYGVGASTSNSPIDKDDDFVLESGATVLTLGSSSMQGDGTPTTVNQAYISSSSQTGGPGSSGHGGQSSSSVSISSGAAVAILSGSTTLIAVKAPMSASSVFYSSPSLTNGSSYTLSTGGTLSSQYTDYTYDYYNGYTGGTSSTSLTAKQ
;
A
#
# COMPACT_ATOMS: atom_id res chain seq x y z
N MET A 1 39.66 -47.58 29.54
CA MET A 1 39.45 -47.48 31.01
C MET A 1 38.60 -46.23 31.29
N LYS A 2 37.84 -46.23 32.41
CA LYS A 2 37.29 -45.10 33.21
C LYS A 2 37.17 -43.70 32.57
N ASN A 3 36.07 -42.93 32.61
CA ASN A 3 34.66 -43.03 33.07
C ASN A 3 33.88 -41.99 32.21
N VAL A 4 32.64 -42.12 31.71
CA VAL A 4 31.35 -42.62 32.22
C VAL A 4 30.62 -41.66 33.20
N ARG A 5 29.67 -40.86 32.67
CA ARG A 5 28.33 -40.41 33.20
C ARG A 5 27.84 -39.21 32.35
N LYS A 6 26.61 -39.08 31.80
CA LYS A 6 25.21 -39.40 32.20
C LYS A 6 24.73 -38.53 33.40
N LEU A 7 23.47 -38.04 33.49
CA LEU A 7 22.23 -38.43 32.81
C LEU A 7 21.21 -37.25 32.64
N PHE A 8 20.18 -37.54 31.85
CA PHE A 8 18.91 -36.88 31.49
C PHE A 8 18.19 -35.92 32.47
N ALA A 9 17.57 -34.90 31.84
CA ALA A 9 16.16 -34.48 31.86
C ALA A 9 15.21 -34.74 33.07
N LEU A 10 14.30 -33.78 33.26
CA LEU A 10 12.88 -34.07 33.48
C LEU A 10 12.02 -32.99 32.79
N ALA A 11 10.88 -33.38 32.24
CA ALA A 11 9.82 -32.48 31.80
C ALA A 11 8.56 -32.76 32.63
N LEU A 12 7.76 -31.73 32.90
CA LEU A 12 6.40 -31.89 33.39
C LEU A 12 5.54 -30.75 32.87
N ALA A 13 4.44 -31.11 32.21
CA ALA A 13 3.43 -30.16 31.74
C ALA A 13 2.26 -30.13 32.74
N VAL A 14 1.64 -28.96 32.88
CA VAL A 14 0.28 -28.81 33.40
C VAL A 14 -0.47 -27.93 32.40
N VAL A 15 -1.70 -28.33 32.07
CA VAL A 15 -2.59 -27.72 31.08
C VAL A 15 -3.77 -27.07 31.84
N VAL A 16 -4.71 -26.41 31.12
CA VAL A 16 -5.98 -25.82 31.62
C VAL A 16 -5.80 -24.38 32.17
N VAL A 17 -6.51 -23.34 31.70
CA VAL A 17 -7.44 -23.22 30.54
C VAL A 17 -7.36 -21.81 29.92
N ALA A 18 -7.99 -21.61 28.76
CA ALA A 18 -8.02 -20.32 28.07
C ALA A 18 -8.86 -19.23 28.79
N GLY A 19 -8.49 -17.97 28.58
CA GLY A 19 -9.26 -16.79 28.97
C GLY A 19 -8.89 -15.60 28.09
N PHE A 20 -9.79 -15.18 27.20
CA PHE A 20 -9.58 -14.02 26.31
C PHE A 20 -9.69 -12.70 27.09
N THR A 21 -8.63 -11.90 27.11
CA THR A 21 -8.70 -10.43 27.26
C THR A 21 -7.50 -9.77 26.56
N PRO A 22 -7.67 -8.61 25.89
CA PRO A 22 -6.57 -7.93 25.21
C PRO A 22 -5.87 -6.90 26.10
N MET A 23 -4.58 -7.11 26.42
CA MET A 23 -3.68 -6.03 26.85
C MET A 23 -2.23 -6.26 26.41
N MET A 24 -1.71 -5.41 25.52
CA MET A 24 -0.28 -5.37 25.19
C MET A 24 0.55 -4.80 26.34
N ASN A 25 0.90 -5.65 27.32
CA ASN A 25 1.82 -5.27 28.39
C ASN A 25 3.26 -5.09 27.81
N THR A 26 3.60 -3.85 27.46
CA THR A 26 4.83 -3.49 26.70
C THR A 26 6.09 -3.48 27.57
N GLN A 27 6.47 -4.67 28.05
CA GLN A 27 7.60 -4.84 28.95
C GLN A 27 8.92 -4.33 28.34
N ALA A 28 9.54 -3.36 29.02
CA ALA A 28 10.74 -2.68 28.53
C ALA A 28 11.94 -3.62 28.41
N ALA A 29 12.74 -3.47 27.35
CA ALA A 29 13.80 -4.42 27.00
C ALA A 29 14.93 -4.55 28.06
N THR A 30 14.84 -5.55 28.93
CA THR A 30 15.80 -5.81 30.03
C THR A 30 17.14 -6.40 29.55
N GLY A 31 18.26 -5.84 30.01
CA GLY A 31 19.61 -6.35 29.72
C GLY A 31 20.64 -5.25 29.40
N LYS A 32 21.93 -5.62 29.31
CA LYS A 32 23.06 -4.69 29.06
C LYS A 32 23.91 -5.21 27.89
N VAL A 33 24.38 -4.34 27.01
CA VAL A 33 25.35 -4.71 25.95
C VAL A 33 26.75 -4.68 26.54
N ASN A 34 27.50 -5.80 26.46
CA ASN A 34 28.87 -5.90 26.93
C ASN A 34 29.75 -6.54 25.84
N THR A 35 30.68 -5.76 25.27
CA THR A 35 31.63 -6.24 24.25
C THR A 35 33.07 -6.08 24.74
N THR A 36 34.05 -6.65 24.05
CA THR A 36 35.49 -6.41 24.34
C THR A 36 35.92 -4.95 24.15
N LYS A 37 35.12 -4.12 23.46
CA LYS A 37 35.47 -2.74 23.08
C LYS A 37 34.69 -1.66 23.85
N TYR A 38 33.45 -1.94 24.23
CA TYR A 38 32.52 -1.00 24.89
C TYR A 38 31.37 -1.70 25.62
N THR A 39 30.64 -0.95 26.45
CA THR A 39 29.37 -1.37 27.06
C THR A 39 28.26 -0.35 26.82
N ILE A 40 26.99 -0.80 26.81
CA ILE A 40 25.79 0.05 26.81
C ILE A 40 24.86 -0.40 27.94
N SER A 41 24.36 0.55 28.75
CA SER A 41 23.65 0.24 30.01
C SER A 41 22.22 -0.30 29.89
N LYS A 42 21.63 -0.28 28.69
CA LYS A 42 20.39 -0.99 28.34
C LYS A 42 20.55 -1.62 26.94
N LYS A 43 19.75 -2.63 26.58
CA LYS A 43 19.79 -3.28 25.25
C LYS A 43 18.91 -2.57 24.22
N ALA A 44 19.11 -2.86 22.94
CA ALA A 44 18.17 -2.47 21.88
C ALA A 44 16.80 -3.16 22.09
N GLY A 45 15.72 -2.53 21.62
CA GLY A 45 14.35 -2.97 21.85
C GLY A 45 13.40 -1.82 22.20
N THR A 46 12.20 -2.17 22.64
CA THR A 46 11.12 -1.21 22.95
C THR A 46 11.17 -0.72 24.41
N TYR A 47 10.80 0.54 24.60
CA TYR A 47 10.66 1.21 25.90
C TYR A 47 9.43 2.13 25.87
N LYS A 48 8.81 2.31 27.03
CA LYS A 48 7.75 3.29 27.24
C LYS A 48 8.36 4.70 27.46
N ASP A 49 7.77 5.72 26.84
CA ASP A 49 7.98 7.17 26.98
C ASP A 49 9.41 7.73 26.74
N LYS A 50 10.45 7.19 27.40
CA LYS A 50 11.85 7.57 27.17
C LYS A 50 12.84 6.49 27.62
N VAL A 51 13.90 6.27 26.85
CA VAL A 51 15.04 5.44 27.25
C VAL A 51 16.30 6.27 27.47
N THR A 52 16.88 6.18 28.67
CA THR A 52 18.23 6.69 28.96
C THR A 52 19.24 5.55 28.92
N ILE A 53 20.32 5.74 28.15
CA ILE A 53 21.47 4.82 28.06
C ILE A 53 22.79 5.52 28.42
N LYS A 54 23.73 4.74 28.97
CA LYS A 54 25.12 5.13 29.20
C LYS A 54 26.02 4.25 28.34
N ILE A 55 26.74 4.84 27.38
CA ILE A 55 27.72 4.17 26.51
C ILE A 55 29.12 4.41 27.09
N LYS A 56 29.88 3.35 27.41
CA LYS A 56 31.25 3.45 27.96
C LYS A 56 32.28 2.79 27.04
N ALA A 57 33.33 3.50 26.68
CA ALA A 57 34.47 2.95 25.95
C ALA A 57 35.40 2.19 26.91
N LYS A 58 35.77 0.93 26.60
CA LYS A 58 36.75 0.19 27.42
C LYS A 58 38.16 0.77 27.21
N LYS A 59 39.04 0.62 28.21
CA LYS A 59 40.41 1.17 28.20
C LYS A 59 41.15 0.67 26.95
N GLY A 60 41.75 1.59 26.19
CA GLY A 60 42.43 1.30 24.92
C GLY A 60 41.56 1.42 23.66
N TYR A 61 40.26 1.70 23.79
CA TYR A 61 39.34 1.92 22.65
C TYR A 61 38.74 3.34 22.67
N LYS A 62 38.34 3.85 21.50
CA LYS A 62 37.47 5.02 21.35
C LYS A 62 36.28 4.68 20.48
N ILE A 63 35.14 5.33 20.73
CA ILE A 63 33.89 5.09 20.02
C ILE A 63 33.52 6.34 19.24
N TYR A 64 33.33 6.21 17.94
CA TYR A 64 32.59 7.19 17.13
C TYR A 64 31.13 6.74 17.09
N TYR A 65 30.19 7.66 17.33
CA TYR A 65 28.77 7.33 17.40
C TYR A 65 27.89 8.37 16.70
N THR A 66 26.71 7.96 16.26
CA THR A 66 25.69 8.83 15.68
C THR A 66 24.30 8.23 15.90
N THR A 67 23.26 9.07 15.80
CA THR A 67 21.87 8.76 16.10
C THR A 67 21.00 9.12 14.90
N GLY A 68 20.03 8.26 14.56
CA GLY A 68 19.17 8.42 13.38
C GLY A 68 19.85 8.04 12.07
N SER A 69 19.48 8.73 10.99
CA SER A 69 20.04 8.57 9.65
C SER A 69 21.51 9.06 9.57
N LYS A 70 21.82 10.19 10.21
CA LYS A 70 23.07 10.97 10.08
C LYS A 70 24.36 10.12 10.13
N LYS A 71 25.32 10.43 9.24
CA LYS A 71 26.59 9.69 9.01
C LYS A 71 27.57 9.86 10.19
N LEU A 72 28.54 8.93 10.36
CA LEU A 72 29.56 9.01 11.43
C LEU A 72 30.57 10.15 11.16
N THR A 73 30.87 10.95 12.19
CA THR A 73 31.84 12.07 12.12
C THR A 73 32.83 12.04 13.29
N THR A 74 33.91 12.82 13.20
CA THR A 74 34.86 13.00 14.31
C THR A 74 34.34 13.92 15.41
N LYS A 75 33.31 14.76 15.17
CA LYS A 75 32.67 15.61 16.19
C LYS A 75 32.10 14.74 17.35
N LYS A 76 31.44 13.60 17.05
CA LYS A 76 30.78 12.73 18.06
C LYS A 76 31.64 11.51 18.46
N VAL A 77 32.57 11.72 19.39
CA VAL A 77 33.53 10.69 19.87
C VAL A 77 33.57 10.53 21.40
N ILE A 78 33.56 9.29 21.89
CA ILE A 78 33.80 8.93 23.30
C ILE A 78 35.26 8.48 23.45
N LYS A 79 36.04 9.23 24.24
CA LYS A 79 37.46 8.96 24.55
C LYS A 79 37.62 7.70 25.43
N SER A 80 38.80 7.08 25.39
CA SER A 80 39.11 5.82 26.12
C SER A 80 38.80 5.90 27.62
N GLY A 81 38.07 4.89 28.13
CA GLY A 81 37.65 4.79 29.53
C GLY A 81 36.47 5.68 29.93
N LYS A 82 36.08 6.67 29.10
CA LYS A 82 35.01 7.63 29.39
C LYS A 82 33.64 7.09 28.96
N THR A 83 32.59 7.77 29.44
CA THR A 83 31.18 7.41 29.27
C THR A 83 30.40 8.60 28.71
N LYS A 84 29.38 8.38 27.87
CA LYS A 84 28.39 9.40 27.47
C LYS A 84 26.98 8.89 27.80
N LYS A 85 26.17 9.74 28.44
CA LYS A 85 24.70 9.57 28.60
C LYS A 85 24.02 10.03 27.30
N LEU A 86 23.06 9.25 26.81
CA LEU A 86 22.11 9.65 25.77
C LEU A 86 20.69 9.30 26.25
N THR A 87 19.71 10.11 25.88
CA THR A 87 18.30 9.86 26.12
C THR A 87 17.57 9.91 24.79
N PHE A 88 16.63 8.99 24.56
CA PHE A 88 15.76 8.99 23.38
C PHE A 88 14.30 9.00 23.84
N THR A 89 13.55 10.01 23.39
CA THR A 89 12.09 10.17 23.54
C THR A 89 11.33 9.73 22.28
N LYS A 90 12.01 9.65 21.12
CA LYS A 90 11.48 9.06 19.88
C LYS A 90 12.35 7.92 19.35
N THR A 91 11.76 7.04 18.54
CA THR A 91 12.39 5.80 18.04
C THR A 91 13.71 6.09 17.31
N THR A 92 14.83 5.62 17.86
CA THR A 92 16.18 6.04 17.47
C THR A 92 17.08 4.86 17.09
N LYS A 93 17.66 4.90 15.89
CA LYS A 93 18.76 4.01 15.46
C LYS A 93 20.12 4.60 15.93
N LEU A 94 20.79 3.97 16.88
CA LEU A 94 22.13 4.32 17.37
C LEU A 94 23.20 3.53 16.60
N LYS A 95 24.10 4.22 15.89
CA LYS A 95 25.21 3.60 15.14
C LYS A 95 26.53 3.82 15.89
N ILE A 96 27.31 2.76 16.09
CA ILE A 96 28.56 2.74 16.88
C ILE A 96 29.70 2.10 16.08
N TYR A 97 30.82 2.82 15.95
CA TYR A 97 32.09 2.31 15.44
C TYR A 97 33.19 2.42 16.51
N ALA A 98 33.71 1.28 16.96
CA ALA A 98 34.69 1.20 18.05
C ALA A 98 36.06 0.69 17.57
N VAL A 99 37.10 1.48 17.83
CA VAL A 99 38.46 1.31 17.28
C VAL A 99 39.53 1.53 18.37
N LYS A 100 40.72 0.92 18.23
CA LYS A 100 41.84 1.18 19.16
C LYS A 100 42.14 2.69 19.23
N SER A 101 42.34 3.22 20.44
CA SER A 101 42.50 4.65 20.70
C SER A 101 43.64 5.29 19.90
N SER A 102 44.74 4.56 19.72
CA SER A 102 45.95 4.96 18.99
C SER A 102 45.81 5.08 17.46
N LYS A 103 44.71 4.60 16.84
CA LYS A 103 44.53 4.76 15.39
C LYS A 103 44.08 6.19 15.04
N LYS A 104 44.82 6.89 14.17
CA LYS A 104 44.42 8.20 13.60
C LYS A 104 43.26 8.02 12.61
N VAL A 105 42.09 8.54 12.99
CA VAL A 105 40.81 8.45 12.27
C VAL A 105 40.35 9.86 11.90
N THR A 106 39.87 10.02 10.66
CA THR A 106 39.41 11.29 10.09
C THR A 106 37.99 11.12 9.54
N ASN A 107 37.29 12.23 9.25
CA ASN A 107 35.97 12.18 8.59
C ASN A 107 35.99 11.38 7.29
N ARG A 108 37.05 11.50 6.46
CA ARG A 108 37.21 10.70 5.23
C ARG A 108 37.26 9.19 5.55
N LYS A 109 38.00 8.77 6.59
CA LYS A 109 38.06 7.35 7.00
C LYS A 109 36.72 6.83 7.53
N LEU A 110 35.97 7.63 8.29
CA LEU A 110 34.67 7.23 8.84
C LEU A 110 33.58 6.98 7.78
N LYS A 111 33.70 7.62 6.61
CA LYS A 111 32.77 7.43 5.47
C LYS A 111 33.04 6.14 4.66
N THR A 112 34.19 5.48 4.84
CA THR A 112 34.62 4.31 4.02
C THR A 112 33.76 3.05 4.24
N THR A 113 33.62 2.23 3.20
CA THR A 113 32.89 0.95 3.24
C THR A 113 33.43 -0.02 4.30
N LYS A 114 34.74 0.00 4.56
CA LYS A 114 35.38 -0.79 5.64
C LYS A 114 34.95 -0.34 7.04
N VAL A 115 34.64 0.95 7.25
CA VAL A 115 34.02 1.44 8.50
C VAL A 115 32.52 1.16 8.52
N LYS A 116 31.80 1.30 7.38
CA LYS A 116 30.37 0.91 7.27
C LYS A 116 30.16 -0.54 7.73
N LYS A 117 30.86 -1.51 7.12
CA LYS A 117 30.78 -2.96 7.47
C LYS A 117 31.21 -3.26 8.92
N ALA A 118 32.03 -2.40 9.54
CA ALA A 118 32.51 -2.57 10.92
C ALA A 118 31.70 -1.78 11.98
N THR A 119 30.65 -1.06 11.56
CA THR A 119 29.74 -0.32 12.44
C THR A 119 28.63 -1.24 12.95
N LYS A 120 28.24 -1.13 14.22
CA LYS A 120 27.06 -1.83 14.78
C LYS A 120 25.93 -0.84 15.04
N THR A 121 24.70 -1.28 14.76
CA THR A 121 23.48 -0.45 14.87
C THR A 121 22.55 -1.05 15.92
N TYR A 122 21.92 -0.20 16.71
CA TYR A 122 21.02 -0.56 17.80
C TYR A 122 19.72 0.27 17.66
N LYS A 123 18.57 -0.37 17.39
CA LYS A 123 17.25 0.30 17.35
C LYS A 123 16.69 0.36 18.77
N TYR A 124 16.38 1.57 19.24
CA TYR A 124 15.63 1.81 20.46
C TYR A 124 14.27 2.34 20.04
N THR A 125 13.22 1.52 20.17
CA THR A 125 11.85 1.93 19.87
C THR A 125 11.27 2.59 21.12
N ILE A 126 10.64 3.76 20.95
CA ILE A 126 9.86 4.39 22.02
C ILE A 126 8.39 4.31 21.63
N LYS A 127 7.54 3.80 22.54
CA LYS A 127 6.09 3.98 22.49
C LYS A 127 5.72 5.03 23.54
N LYS A 128 5.08 6.13 23.12
CA LYS A 128 4.42 7.09 24.02
C LYS A 128 3.23 6.38 24.67
N SER A 129 2.99 6.58 25.96
CA SER A 129 1.66 6.26 26.52
C SER A 129 0.61 7.12 25.86
N SER A 130 -0.55 6.57 25.53
CA SER A 130 -1.78 7.34 25.69
C SER A 130 -1.96 7.63 27.19
N SER A 131 -2.46 8.82 27.51
CA SER A 131 -2.78 9.23 28.87
C SER A 131 -4.28 9.45 28.97
N THR A 132 -5.00 8.43 29.40
CA THR A 132 -6.29 8.63 30.07
C THR A 132 -6.01 9.39 31.36
N THR A 133 -6.66 10.54 31.54
CA THR A 133 -6.49 11.38 32.73
C THR A 133 -7.00 10.66 33.97
N ASP A 134 -6.19 10.65 35.03
CA ASP A 134 -6.67 10.37 36.37
C ASP A 134 -5.85 11.20 37.37
N SER A 135 -6.52 12.04 38.15
CA SER A 135 -5.88 13.11 38.91
C SER A 135 -5.50 12.67 40.33
N SER A 136 -4.24 12.87 40.71
CA SER A 136 -3.86 12.89 42.12
C SER A 136 -2.69 13.83 42.38
N SER A 137 -2.80 14.62 43.45
CA SER A 137 -1.87 15.68 43.80
C SER A 137 -0.72 15.18 44.68
N SER A 138 0.48 15.71 44.47
CA SER A 138 1.42 15.99 45.57
C SER A 138 2.39 17.11 45.18
N THR A 139 2.65 18.01 46.12
CA THR A 139 3.56 19.16 46.00
C THR A 139 4.98 18.79 46.45
N SER A 140 5.99 19.58 46.02
CA SER A 140 7.15 20.06 46.81
C SER A 140 8.26 20.62 45.88
N ASP A 141 8.66 21.87 46.12
CA ASP A 141 10.04 22.37 46.38
C ASP A 141 11.26 21.89 45.56
N ASP A 142 12.30 22.70 45.27
CA ASP A 142 12.55 24.16 45.44
C ASP A 142 13.89 24.55 44.75
N THR A 143 14.20 25.86 44.68
CA THR A 143 15.54 26.52 44.62
C THR A 143 16.43 26.47 43.37
N THR A 144 16.50 27.62 42.67
CA THR A 144 17.72 28.43 42.31
C THR A 144 18.90 27.81 41.52
N THR A 145 19.84 28.54 40.92
CA THR A 145 20.05 29.98 40.60
C THR A 145 20.13 30.11 39.06
N ASP A 146 19.72 31.18 38.38
CA ASP A 146 20.19 32.58 38.43
C ASP A 146 21.71 32.76 38.15
N ASP A 147 22.00 33.44 37.02
CA ASP A 147 23.14 34.33 36.79
C ASP A 147 22.82 35.19 35.53
N THR A 148 23.29 36.44 35.49
CA THR A 148 22.98 37.44 34.44
C THR A 148 24.28 38.00 33.84
N THR A 149 24.35 38.49 32.61
CA THR A 149 24.12 39.91 32.24
C THR A 149 24.45 40.19 30.75
N THR A 150 23.74 41.16 30.17
CA THR A 150 24.10 42.21 29.18
C THR A 150 25.53 42.28 28.58
N ASP A 151 25.85 42.76 27.36
CA ASP A 151 25.15 43.21 26.11
C ASP A 151 26.25 43.19 24.96
N ASP A 152 26.25 43.80 23.75
CA ASP A 152 25.47 44.86 23.08
C ASP A 152 25.66 44.87 21.52
N THR A 153 24.89 45.70 20.80
CA THR A 153 24.95 46.22 19.39
C THR A 153 25.87 45.62 18.27
N GLU A 154 25.26 45.40 17.09
CA GLU A 154 25.72 45.69 15.69
C GLU A 154 27.07 45.14 15.13
N THR A 155 27.26 44.85 13.82
CA THR A 155 26.42 44.75 12.59
C THR A 155 27.04 43.74 11.59
N ASP A 156 26.26 43.26 10.61
CA ASP A 156 26.60 42.60 9.32
C ASP A 156 27.93 41.81 9.11
N ASP A 157 27.82 40.49 8.94
CA ASP A 157 28.29 39.78 7.72
C ASP A 157 27.57 38.41 7.54
N ILE A 158 27.26 38.03 6.31
CA ILE A 158 26.52 36.80 5.98
C ILE A 158 27.47 35.59 6.01
N THR A 159 27.48 34.85 7.11
CA THR A 159 28.21 33.57 7.23
C THR A 159 27.31 32.40 7.66
N THR A 160 27.43 31.27 6.96
CA THR A 160 26.52 30.12 7.08
C THR A 160 26.98 29.12 8.15
N ASP A 161 26.25 28.99 9.26
CA ASP A 161 26.60 28.03 10.34
C ASP A 161 25.95 26.64 10.19
N ASP A 162 26.65 25.60 10.68
CA ASP A 162 26.31 24.17 10.68
C ASP A 162 25.35 23.82 11.83
N THR A 163 24.18 24.49 11.89
CA THR A 163 23.11 24.16 12.85
C THR A 163 22.52 22.78 12.53
N THR A 164 22.87 21.77 13.33
CA THR A 164 22.56 20.36 12.99
C THR A 164 21.11 19.91 13.25
N GLY A 165 20.13 20.78 12.98
CA GLY A 165 18.70 20.52 13.12
C GLY A 165 18.20 19.27 12.39
N THR A 166 17.03 18.79 12.80
CA THR A 166 15.96 18.60 11.81
C THR A 166 15.52 20.00 11.42
N THR A 167 15.36 20.30 10.12
CA THR A 167 14.35 21.29 9.75
C THR A 167 13.04 20.76 10.31
N GLU A 168 12.37 21.57 11.13
CA GLU A 168 11.00 21.31 11.54
C GLU A 168 10.14 22.11 10.57
N ASN A 169 9.03 21.55 10.11
CA ASN A 169 8.26 22.12 9.01
C ASN A 169 7.29 23.22 9.49
N TYR A 170 7.70 23.95 10.52
CA TYR A 170 6.98 25.12 11.02
C TYR A 170 7.51 26.36 10.30
N LEU A 171 6.63 27.35 10.13
CA LEU A 171 6.99 28.63 9.56
C LEU A 171 7.69 29.49 10.63
N THR A 172 8.12 30.69 10.28
CA THR A 172 8.70 31.63 11.24
C THR A 172 8.20 33.01 10.87
N VAL A 173 7.50 33.66 11.80
CA VAL A 173 7.04 35.04 11.60
C VAL A 173 8.24 35.98 11.55
N GLY A 174 8.27 36.85 10.53
CA GLY A 174 9.30 37.87 10.39
C GLY A 174 9.04 39.08 11.28
N THR A 175 9.67 40.22 10.98
CA THR A 175 9.22 41.50 11.53
C THR A 175 7.80 41.76 11.04
N ILE A 176 6.85 41.89 11.96
CA ILE A 176 5.48 42.29 11.65
C ILE A 176 5.49 43.72 11.10
N THR A 177 4.93 43.91 9.91
CA THR A 177 4.67 45.21 9.27
C THR A 177 3.54 45.90 10.01
N GLU A 178 2.46 45.18 10.29
CA GLU A 178 1.27 45.69 10.97
C GLU A 178 0.50 44.57 11.68
N SER A 179 -0.03 44.84 12.88
CA SER A 179 -0.99 43.96 13.58
C SER A 179 -2.36 44.64 13.57
N VAL A 180 -3.39 43.95 13.08
CA VAL A 180 -4.73 44.47 12.82
C VAL A 180 -5.76 43.62 13.56
N ASP A 181 -6.50 44.24 14.48
CA ASP A 181 -7.70 43.65 15.08
C ASP A 181 -8.92 44.00 14.24
N LEU A 182 -9.45 43.01 13.52
CA LEU A 182 -10.56 43.19 12.59
C LEU A 182 -11.89 43.48 13.31
N GLU A 183 -11.99 43.23 14.62
CA GLU A 183 -13.16 43.57 15.44
C GLU A 183 -13.22 45.08 15.74
N SER A 184 -12.09 45.70 16.10
CA SER A 184 -12.04 47.12 16.53
C SER A 184 -11.49 48.11 15.50
N VAL A 185 -10.87 47.66 14.41
CA VAL A 185 -10.37 48.54 13.34
C VAL A 185 -11.50 49.29 12.63
N ALA A 186 -11.21 50.53 12.23
CA ALA A 186 -12.11 51.38 11.45
C ALA A 186 -11.70 51.41 9.97
N ASP A 187 -12.65 51.77 9.10
CA ASP A 187 -12.37 52.05 7.69
C ASP A 187 -11.22 53.07 7.56
N THR A 188 -10.20 52.72 6.77
CA THR A 188 -8.93 53.45 6.65
C THR A 188 -8.37 53.37 5.22
N THR A 189 -7.43 54.25 4.89
CA THR A 189 -6.66 54.21 3.64
C THR A 189 -5.30 54.84 3.90
N ASP A 190 -4.25 54.02 3.84
CA ASP A 190 -2.86 54.42 4.07
C ASP A 190 -1.91 53.71 3.07
N ASP A 191 -0.60 53.82 3.29
CA ASP A 191 0.42 53.26 2.39
C ASP A 191 0.47 51.71 2.43
N ASN A 192 0.01 51.09 3.53
CA ASN A 192 0.06 49.64 3.73
C ASN A 192 -1.23 48.94 3.32
N MET A 193 -2.37 49.58 3.59
CA MET A 193 -3.68 48.92 3.59
C MET A 193 -4.83 49.90 3.31
N THR A 194 -5.93 49.36 2.79
CA THR A 194 -7.23 50.03 2.67
C THR A 194 -8.30 49.14 3.29
N ILE A 195 -9.08 49.67 4.23
CA ILE A 195 -10.25 49.00 4.80
C ILE A 195 -11.49 49.83 4.44
N ALA A 196 -12.45 49.22 3.77
CA ALA A 196 -13.69 49.87 3.37
C ALA A 196 -14.89 48.94 3.60
N THR A 197 -15.98 49.49 4.13
CA THR A 197 -17.24 48.78 4.36
C THR A 197 -18.29 49.20 3.32
N SER A 198 -18.82 48.25 2.54
CA SER A 198 -19.93 48.42 1.57
C SER A 198 -20.91 47.27 1.71
N ASP A 199 -22.22 47.57 1.69
CA ASP A 199 -23.29 46.56 1.67
C ASP A 199 -23.15 45.47 2.76
N GLU A 200 -22.81 45.93 3.98
CA GLU A 200 -22.51 45.13 5.18
C GLU A 200 -21.27 44.21 5.09
N ILE A 201 -20.53 44.22 3.98
CA ILE A 201 -19.20 43.60 3.83
C ILE A 201 -18.10 44.63 4.12
N ARG A 202 -17.14 44.26 4.97
CA ARG A 202 -15.88 44.98 5.20
C ARG A 202 -14.75 44.27 4.46
N THR A 203 -14.25 44.90 3.40
CA THR A 203 -13.11 44.41 2.61
C THR A 203 -11.81 45.07 3.09
N ILE A 204 -10.86 44.24 3.52
CA ILE A 204 -9.49 44.61 3.88
C ILE A 204 -8.60 44.34 2.67
N THR A 205 -7.99 45.38 2.10
CA THR A 205 -7.11 45.30 0.92
C THR A 205 -5.69 45.67 1.32
N ILE A 206 -4.78 44.71 1.35
CA ILE A 206 -3.36 44.94 1.65
C ILE A 206 -2.65 45.37 0.36
N THR A 207 -2.03 46.55 0.39
CA THR A 207 -1.42 47.21 -0.78
C THR A 207 0.11 47.28 -0.72
N ALA A 208 0.73 47.04 0.44
CA ALA A 208 2.19 46.91 0.58
C ALA A 208 2.62 45.46 0.88
N ALA A 209 3.80 45.08 0.37
CA ALA A 209 4.39 43.77 0.65
C ALA A 209 4.95 43.72 2.08
N GLY A 210 4.58 42.71 2.87
CA GLY A 210 4.87 42.71 4.30
C GLY A 210 4.39 41.48 5.08
N THR A 211 4.50 41.55 6.40
CA THR A 211 3.95 40.55 7.34
C THR A 211 2.83 41.20 8.14
N TYR A 212 1.60 40.71 7.97
CA TYR A 212 0.40 41.28 8.57
C TYR A 212 -0.19 40.27 9.56
N GLU A 213 -0.30 40.65 10.83
CA GLU A 213 -0.94 39.83 11.86
C GLU A 213 -2.41 40.23 11.99
N LEU A 214 -3.32 39.26 11.82
CA LEU A 214 -4.76 39.48 11.77
C LEU A 214 -5.43 38.72 12.91
N THR A 215 -6.18 39.46 13.73
CA THR A 215 -6.87 38.96 14.94
C THR A 215 -8.35 39.39 14.91
N GLY A 216 -9.20 38.76 15.73
CA GLY A 216 -10.53 39.29 16.07
C GLY A 216 -11.66 38.26 16.05
N GLY A 217 -12.73 38.55 16.79
CA GLY A 217 -13.86 37.63 16.99
C GLY A 217 -13.55 36.50 17.97
N SER A 218 -14.48 35.55 18.10
CA SER A 218 -14.34 34.35 18.92
C SER A 218 -15.26 33.22 18.43
N LEU A 219 -15.02 31.99 18.85
CA LEU A 219 -15.92 30.84 18.59
C LEU A 219 -17.38 31.10 19.04
N SER A 220 -17.59 31.95 20.05
CA SER A 220 -18.92 32.34 20.55
C SER A 220 -19.53 33.56 19.88
N ASN A 221 -18.73 34.35 19.16
CA ASN A 221 -19.11 35.62 18.52
C ASN A 221 -18.08 35.89 17.40
N PRO A 222 -18.20 35.24 16.24
CA PRO A 222 -17.29 35.46 15.12
C PRO A 222 -17.55 36.82 14.46
N LEU A 223 -16.56 37.32 13.73
CA LEU A 223 -16.73 38.44 12.81
C LEU A 223 -17.56 38.00 11.61
N THR A 224 -18.40 38.88 11.08
CA THR A 224 -19.35 38.54 10.02
C THR A 224 -19.27 39.57 8.89
N GLY A 225 -19.20 39.11 7.64
CA GLY A 225 -19.08 40.00 6.48
C GLY A 225 -17.66 40.53 6.28
N ILE A 226 -16.64 39.69 6.48
CA ILE A 226 -15.23 40.05 6.32
C ILE A 226 -14.69 39.48 5.01
N GLU A 227 -13.96 40.29 4.24
CA GLU A 227 -13.14 39.86 3.11
C GLU A 227 -11.71 40.38 3.28
N ILE A 228 -10.70 39.56 2.94
CA ILE A 228 -9.28 39.95 2.99
C ILE A 228 -8.67 39.75 1.59
N THR A 229 -8.06 40.78 1.02
CA THR A 229 -7.51 40.76 -0.34
C THR A 229 -6.07 41.29 -0.43
N SER A 230 -5.29 40.80 -1.40
CA SER A 230 -3.94 41.32 -1.71
C SER A 230 -3.47 40.96 -3.13
N ASP A 231 -2.84 41.89 -3.83
CA ASP A 231 -2.10 41.66 -5.09
C ASP A 231 -0.57 41.76 -4.95
N VAL A 232 -0.09 41.91 -3.71
CA VAL A 232 1.34 42.02 -3.34
C VAL A 232 1.82 40.83 -2.50
N GLU A 233 3.13 40.60 -2.45
CA GLU A 233 3.70 39.46 -1.71
C GLU A 233 3.53 39.65 -0.20
N VAL A 234 2.77 38.76 0.44
CA VAL A 234 2.37 38.90 1.85
C VAL A 234 2.60 37.63 2.66
N THR A 235 2.94 37.84 3.93
CA THR A 235 2.77 36.84 5.00
C THR A 235 1.59 37.27 5.86
N LEU A 236 0.52 36.47 5.90
CA LEU A 236 -0.63 36.67 6.79
C LEU A 236 -0.44 35.78 8.02
N VAL A 237 -0.35 36.36 9.20
CA VAL A 237 -0.34 35.62 10.46
C VAL A 237 -1.76 35.64 11.00
N LEU A 238 -2.48 34.52 10.86
CA LEU A 238 -3.81 34.37 11.45
C LEU A 238 -3.62 33.99 12.91
N ASN A 239 -4.06 34.85 13.83
CA ASN A 239 -3.81 34.75 15.25
C ASN A 239 -5.13 34.88 16.01
N ASP A 240 -5.71 33.76 16.42
CA ASP A 240 -7.07 33.68 17.00
C ASP A 240 -8.12 34.47 16.19
N LEU A 241 -8.18 34.25 14.87
CA LEU A 241 -9.11 34.94 13.95
C LEU A 241 -10.35 34.10 13.65
N TYR A 242 -11.55 34.64 13.93
CA TYR A 242 -12.83 33.95 13.75
C TYR A 242 -13.75 34.73 12.81
N ILE A 243 -13.97 34.22 11.60
CA ILE A 243 -14.85 34.80 10.58
C ILE A 243 -15.95 33.79 10.20
N ASP A 244 -17.20 34.26 10.13
CA ASP A 244 -18.37 33.53 9.66
C ASP A 244 -19.23 34.40 8.75
N ASN A 245 -19.07 34.25 7.43
CA ASN A 245 -19.86 34.95 6.41
C ASN A 245 -21.17 34.22 6.04
N SER A 246 -21.59 33.18 6.78
CA SER A 246 -22.71 32.32 6.36
C SER A 246 -24.09 32.99 6.35
N SER A 247 -24.23 34.18 6.95
CA SER A 247 -25.43 35.00 6.87
C SER A 247 -25.55 35.80 5.57
N PHE A 248 -24.51 35.83 4.74
CA PHE A 248 -24.44 36.66 3.53
C PHE A 248 -24.72 35.88 2.25
N GLU A 249 -25.32 36.58 1.28
CA GLU A 249 -25.44 36.11 -0.10
C GLU A 249 -24.18 36.45 -0.90
N GLY A 250 -23.73 35.52 -1.74
CA GLY A 250 -22.56 35.73 -2.59
C GLY A 250 -21.70 34.49 -2.71
N ASN A 251 -20.63 34.60 -3.50
CA ASN A 251 -19.68 33.51 -3.75
C ASN A 251 -18.28 34.08 -3.96
N ASN A 252 -17.84 34.91 -3.02
CA ASN A 252 -16.49 35.47 -2.95
C ASN A 252 -15.62 34.64 -1.98
N PRO A 253 -14.30 34.54 -2.20
CA PRO A 253 -13.37 34.03 -1.20
C PRO A 253 -13.29 34.97 0.00
N VAL A 254 -13.27 34.42 1.22
CA VAL A 254 -13.02 35.20 2.45
C VAL A 254 -11.58 35.71 2.49
N ILE A 255 -10.64 34.97 1.89
CA ILE A 255 -9.25 35.42 1.69
C ILE A 255 -8.87 35.22 0.22
N GLN A 256 -8.67 36.31 -0.54
CA GLN A 256 -8.27 36.27 -1.96
C GLN A 256 -6.90 36.92 -2.20
N THR A 257 -5.97 36.20 -2.81
CA THR A 257 -4.62 36.72 -3.13
C THR A 257 -4.26 36.55 -4.60
N SER A 258 -3.35 37.37 -5.13
CA SER A 258 -2.84 37.21 -6.51
C SER A 258 -1.31 37.27 -6.66
N ALA A 259 -0.57 37.34 -5.54
CA ALA A 259 0.89 37.23 -5.49
C ALA A 259 1.34 35.89 -4.85
N ASN A 260 2.59 35.82 -4.39
CA ASN A 260 3.02 34.82 -3.43
C ASN A 260 2.38 35.11 -2.07
N THR A 261 1.93 34.08 -1.37
CA THR A 261 1.25 34.21 -0.09
C THR A 261 1.70 33.13 0.87
N THR A 262 2.11 33.54 2.07
CA THR A 262 2.35 32.64 3.20
C THR A 262 1.28 32.90 4.26
N ILE A 263 0.63 31.86 4.75
CA ILE A 263 -0.28 31.91 5.89
C ILE A 263 0.40 31.19 7.06
N VAL A 264 0.67 31.94 8.13
CA VAL A 264 1.19 31.41 9.40
C VAL A 264 0.04 31.33 10.40
N LEU A 265 -0.06 30.23 11.14
CA LEU A 265 -1.08 30.02 12.16
C LEU A 265 -0.52 30.24 13.56
N ARG A 266 -1.30 30.97 14.38
CA ARG A 266 -1.17 31.14 15.83
C ARG A 266 -2.55 30.98 16.46
N GLY A 267 -2.62 30.34 17.64
CA GLY A 267 -3.91 30.04 18.27
C GLY A 267 -4.82 29.19 17.38
N ASP A 268 -6.14 29.37 17.53
CA ASP A 268 -7.15 28.66 16.76
C ASP A 268 -7.91 29.65 15.85
N SER A 269 -7.80 29.48 14.53
CA SER A 269 -8.50 30.32 13.54
C SER A 269 -9.62 29.58 12.81
N ILE A 270 -10.74 30.26 12.55
CA ILE A 270 -11.90 29.72 11.82
C ILE A 270 -12.28 30.70 10.71
N ILE A 271 -12.33 30.20 9.47
CA ILE A 271 -12.66 30.97 8.26
C ILE A 271 -13.82 30.28 7.55
N LYS A 272 -15.04 30.79 7.76
CA LYS A 272 -16.28 30.21 7.24
C LYS A 272 -16.92 31.13 6.19
N GLY A 273 -17.19 30.58 5.01
CA GLY A 273 -17.63 31.28 3.81
C GLY A 273 -19.12 31.68 3.81
N TYR A 274 -19.59 32.11 2.64
CA TYR A 274 -20.97 32.51 2.36
C TYR A 274 -21.94 31.31 2.48
N GLY A 275 -23.19 31.58 2.85
CA GLY A 275 -24.21 30.54 3.12
C GLY A 275 -25.14 30.22 1.95
N THR A 276 -25.08 31.01 0.87
CA THR A 276 -25.81 30.78 -0.38
C THR A 276 -24.85 30.94 -1.57
N TYR A 277 -25.34 30.80 -2.80
CA TYR A 277 -24.56 31.04 -4.01
C TYR A 277 -25.38 31.81 -5.04
N THR A 278 -24.73 32.48 -6.00
CA THR A 278 -25.44 33.24 -7.05
C THR A 278 -25.19 32.63 -8.44
N ASN A 279 -26.27 32.15 -9.08
CA ASN A 279 -26.27 31.59 -10.45
C ASN A 279 -25.84 32.56 -11.57
N THR A 280 -25.51 33.81 -11.21
CA THR A 280 -25.10 34.89 -12.12
C THR A 280 -23.58 34.99 -12.31
N SER A 281 -22.81 34.18 -11.61
CA SER A 281 -21.35 34.14 -11.69
C SER A 281 -20.83 32.74 -11.41
N GLU A 282 -19.71 32.36 -12.04
CA GLU A 282 -18.91 31.21 -11.59
C GLU A 282 -18.63 31.33 -10.07
N PRO A 283 -18.90 30.30 -9.26
CA PRO A 283 -18.73 30.34 -7.82
C PRO A 283 -17.28 30.55 -7.37
N ALA A 284 -17.10 30.82 -6.08
CA ALA A 284 -15.79 31.01 -5.48
C ALA A 284 -14.90 29.81 -5.81
N SER A 285 -13.77 30.06 -6.48
CA SER A 285 -12.78 29.01 -6.70
C SER A 285 -12.19 28.46 -5.39
N GLY A 286 -12.49 29.08 -4.24
CA GLY A 286 -12.36 28.48 -2.91
C GLY A 286 -12.64 29.51 -1.81
N VAL A 287 -12.94 29.06 -0.58
CA VAL A 287 -13.12 29.94 0.60
C VAL A 287 -11.82 30.72 0.89
N ILE A 288 -10.66 30.08 0.71
CA ILE A 288 -9.35 30.73 0.60
C ILE A 288 -8.82 30.51 -0.82
N TYR A 289 -8.49 31.58 -1.55
CA TYR A 289 -8.14 31.52 -2.97
C TYR A 289 -6.88 32.30 -3.34
N GLN A 290 -5.87 31.59 -3.84
CA GLN A 290 -4.77 32.20 -4.60
C GLN A 290 -5.10 32.17 -6.09
N SER A 291 -5.19 33.33 -6.72
CA SER A 291 -5.83 33.52 -8.02
C SER A 291 -4.88 33.52 -9.23
N ALA A 292 -3.55 33.49 -9.04
CA ALA A 292 -2.56 33.73 -10.09
C ALA A 292 -1.54 32.59 -10.28
N LYS A 293 -1.57 31.98 -11.49
CA LYS A 293 -0.87 30.74 -11.89
C LYS A 293 0.63 30.64 -11.64
N LYS A 294 1.33 31.76 -11.40
CA LYS A 294 2.79 31.83 -11.28
C LYS A 294 3.29 31.61 -9.84
N TYR A 295 2.45 31.88 -8.85
CA TYR A 295 2.86 32.07 -7.46
C TYR A 295 2.39 30.93 -6.55
N SER A 296 2.92 30.88 -5.33
CA SER A 296 2.58 29.83 -4.36
C SER A 296 1.74 30.35 -3.20
N LEU A 297 0.84 29.50 -2.72
CA LEU A 297 0.20 29.62 -1.41
C LEU A 297 0.84 28.58 -0.47
N ILE A 298 1.39 29.05 0.65
CA ILE A 298 2.06 28.22 1.66
C ILE A 298 1.30 28.38 2.98
N LEU A 299 0.97 27.27 3.65
CA LEU A 299 0.34 27.27 4.98
C LEU A 299 1.20 26.52 6.00
N GLY A 300 1.21 26.97 7.25
CA GLY A 300 1.83 26.24 8.35
C GLY A 300 1.67 26.93 9.71
N ALA A 301 1.82 26.18 10.79
CA ALA A 301 1.89 26.74 12.14
C ALA A 301 3.24 27.43 12.39
N ASP A 302 3.27 28.39 13.31
CA ASP A 302 4.49 29.08 13.72
C ASP A 302 5.48 28.11 14.40
N ILE A 303 6.78 28.43 14.35
CA ILE A 303 7.82 27.71 15.10
C ILE A 303 7.71 27.99 16.60
N GLU A 304 7.04 29.08 16.98
CA GLU A 304 6.77 29.45 18.38
C GLU A 304 5.44 28.85 18.88
N ASP A 305 4.43 28.73 18.03
CA ASP A 305 3.14 28.06 18.32
C ASP A 305 2.86 26.94 17.32
N LYS A 306 3.13 25.70 17.77
CA LYS A 306 3.22 24.50 16.93
C LYS A 306 1.94 23.66 16.87
N ASP A 307 1.03 23.93 17.80
CA ASP A 307 -0.23 23.22 17.95
C ASP A 307 -1.41 24.03 17.36
N ALA A 308 -1.13 25.26 16.88
CA ALA A 308 -2.06 26.17 16.21
C ALA A 308 -2.86 25.55 15.05
N SER A 309 -4.11 26.01 14.89
CA SER A 309 -5.07 25.41 13.96
C SER A 309 -5.77 26.39 13.01
N LEU A 310 -6.29 25.84 11.92
CA LEU A 310 -7.14 26.53 10.95
C LEU A 310 -8.32 25.62 10.57
N SER A 311 -9.54 26.10 10.75
CA SER A 311 -10.74 25.49 10.19
C SER A 311 -11.26 26.31 9.01
N VAL A 312 -11.32 25.72 7.81
CA VAL A 312 -11.92 26.34 6.62
C VAL A 312 -13.24 25.65 6.31
N ILE A 313 -14.32 26.42 6.20
CA ILE A 313 -15.68 25.88 6.10
C ILE A 313 -16.43 26.57 4.96
N ASP A 314 -16.82 25.81 3.93
CA ASP A 314 -17.94 26.21 3.07
C ASP A 314 -19.24 26.14 3.88
N ALA A 315 -20.06 27.19 3.82
CA ALA A 315 -21.30 27.28 4.58
C ALA A 315 -22.56 27.07 3.73
N ILE A 316 -22.41 26.87 2.42
CA ILE A 316 -23.51 26.51 1.52
C ILE A 316 -24.05 25.13 1.90
N ASP A 317 -25.38 24.97 1.89
CA ASP A 317 -26.03 23.70 2.25
C ASP A 317 -25.67 22.58 1.26
N VAL A 318 -25.40 21.38 1.77
CA VAL A 318 -24.93 20.22 0.98
C VAL A 318 -25.96 19.70 -0.02
N THR A 319 -27.22 20.11 0.12
CA THR A 319 -28.35 19.78 -0.78
C THR A 319 -28.62 20.87 -1.82
N THR A 320 -27.77 21.89 -1.89
CA THR A 320 -27.82 22.94 -2.92
C THR A 320 -27.63 22.33 -4.30
N ASP A 321 -28.59 22.55 -5.19
CA ASP A 321 -28.43 22.32 -6.63
C ASP A 321 -27.60 23.47 -7.20
N PHE A 322 -26.40 23.17 -7.71
CA PHE A 322 -25.47 24.13 -8.33
C PHE A 322 -25.65 24.23 -9.86
N GLY A 323 -26.54 23.43 -10.47
CA GLY A 323 -26.71 23.37 -11.92
C GLY A 323 -25.43 22.93 -12.64
N ASP A 324 -24.98 23.73 -13.62
CA ASP A 324 -23.78 23.46 -14.42
C ASP A 324 -22.46 23.93 -13.75
N TYR A 325 -22.51 24.49 -12.52
CA TYR A 325 -21.35 25.11 -11.85
C TYR A 325 -20.63 24.18 -10.84
N ASP A 326 -19.30 24.26 -10.77
CA ASP A 326 -18.46 23.56 -9.76
C ASP A 326 -18.81 24.07 -8.33
N PRO A 327 -19.13 23.23 -7.34
CA PRO A 327 -19.38 23.68 -5.96
C PRO A 327 -18.11 24.27 -5.29
N THR A 328 -18.31 25.16 -4.31
CA THR A 328 -17.22 25.93 -3.66
C THR A 328 -16.16 25.05 -2.99
N ASP A 329 -14.90 25.27 -3.37
CA ASP A 329 -13.74 24.57 -2.81
C ASP A 329 -13.30 25.12 -1.43
N GLY A 330 -12.53 24.36 -0.67
CA GLY A 330 -11.96 24.80 0.62
C GLY A 330 -10.81 25.80 0.45
N ILE A 331 -9.61 25.29 0.13
CA ILE A 331 -8.41 26.09 -0.14
C ILE A 331 -7.89 25.79 -1.55
N THR A 332 -7.87 26.82 -2.40
CA THR A 332 -7.51 26.68 -3.82
C THR A 332 -6.39 27.62 -4.23
N THR A 333 -5.57 27.15 -5.17
CA THR A 333 -4.57 27.96 -5.85
C THR A 333 -4.58 27.75 -7.36
N LYS A 334 -4.41 28.85 -8.09
CA LYS A 334 -4.09 28.80 -9.52
C LYS A 334 -2.65 28.34 -9.74
N GLY A 335 -1.72 28.64 -8.83
CA GLY A 335 -0.33 28.19 -8.90
C GLY A 335 -0.10 26.89 -8.11
N GLY A 336 0.76 26.96 -7.09
CA GLY A 336 1.16 25.81 -6.25
C GLY A 336 0.71 25.94 -4.80
N LEU A 337 0.33 24.82 -4.17
CA LEU A 337 -0.12 24.76 -2.77
C LEU A 337 0.90 23.99 -1.94
N THR A 338 1.29 24.51 -0.78
CA THR A 338 2.18 23.81 0.16
C THR A 338 1.64 23.85 1.58
N ILE A 339 1.37 22.69 2.18
CA ILE A 339 1.04 22.54 3.59
C ILE A 339 2.29 22.05 4.33
N ASN A 340 2.86 22.90 5.18
CA ASN A 340 4.08 22.62 5.92
C ASN A 340 3.80 22.01 7.31
N SER A 341 2.81 22.52 8.04
CA SER A 341 2.47 22.13 9.42
C SER A 341 1.09 22.69 9.85
N GLY A 342 0.78 22.65 11.15
CA GLY A 342 -0.50 23.06 11.73
C GLY A 342 -1.54 21.95 11.74
N ALA A 343 -2.60 22.14 12.52
CA ALA A 343 -3.83 21.34 12.44
C ALA A 343 -4.81 22.04 11.50
N ILE A 344 -5.11 21.45 10.35
CA ILE A 344 -5.93 22.08 9.31
C ILE A 344 -7.17 21.22 9.06
N SER A 345 -8.34 21.72 9.45
CA SER A 345 -9.63 21.11 9.18
C SER A 345 -10.30 21.80 7.99
N ILE A 346 -10.84 21.04 7.04
CA ILE A 346 -11.57 21.59 5.90
C ILE A 346 -12.86 20.81 5.68
N THR A 347 -13.97 21.54 5.61
CA THR A 347 -15.27 21.04 5.16
C THR A 347 -15.71 21.88 3.97
N SER A 348 -15.92 21.26 2.82
CA SER A 348 -16.29 21.95 1.57
C SER A 348 -17.32 21.16 0.78
N ASN A 349 -18.16 21.82 -0.02
CA ASN A 349 -18.97 21.09 -1.00
C ASN A 349 -18.09 20.67 -2.20
N GLY A 350 -17.29 21.59 -2.72
CA GLY A 350 -16.20 21.33 -3.67
C GLY A 350 -14.97 20.68 -3.02
N ASP A 351 -13.84 20.73 -3.72
CA ASP A 351 -12.61 20.05 -3.31
C ASP A 351 -11.98 20.71 -2.08
N CYS A 352 -11.50 19.94 -1.10
CA CYS A 352 -10.95 20.53 0.12
C CYS A 352 -9.63 21.28 -0.13
N LEU A 353 -8.73 20.70 -0.93
CA LEU A 353 -7.45 21.27 -1.34
C LEU A 353 -7.28 21.15 -2.86
N LYS A 354 -7.17 22.29 -3.58
CA LYS A 354 -7.15 22.31 -5.06
C LYS A 354 -5.95 23.07 -5.62
N GLY A 355 -5.02 22.36 -6.25
CA GLY A 355 -3.78 22.92 -6.82
C GLY A 355 -3.74 22.79 -8.33
N THR A 356 -4.18 23.82 -9.07
CA THR A 356 -4.53 23.62 -10.50
C THR A 356 -3.35 23.52 -11.47
N ASN A 357 -2.34 24.42 -11.42
CA ASN A 357 -1.25 24.44 -12.41
C ASN A 357 0.11 23.94 -11.86
N SER A 358 0.40 24.11 -10.57
CA SER A 358 1.69 23.69 -9.95
C SER A 358 1.55 22.71 -8.79
N GLY A 359 0.36 22.13 -8.60
CA GLY A 359 0.16 20.97 -7.74
C GLY A 359 -0.01 21.28 -6.25
N ILE A 360 0.01 20.21 -5.46
CA ILE A 360 -0.14 20.25 -4.00
C ILE A 360 1.04 19.50 -3.37
N THR A 361 1.69 20.12 -2.38
CA THR A 361 2.72 19.50 -1.55
C THR A 361 2.25 19.46 -0.09
N VAL A 362 2.23 18.27 0.52
CA VAL A 362 2.09 18.12 1.97
C VAL A 362 3.45 17.69 2.55
N ALA A 363 4.06 18.61 3.28
CA ALA A 363 5.31 18.40 3.99
C ALA A 363 5.11 18.08 5.47
N GLY A 364 3.93 18.34 6.02
CA GLY A 364 3.60 18.04 7.41
C GLY A 364 2.20 18.50 7.78
N GLY A 365 1.93 18.57 9.09
CA GLY A 365 0.64 18.95 9.65
C GLY A 365 -0.27 17.77 9.94
N GLU A 366 -1.44 18.06 10.49
CA GLU A 366 -2.55 17.14 10.70
C GLU A 366 -3.78 17.69 9.97
N LEU A 367 -4.13 17.06 8.86
CA LEU A 367 -5.15 17.51 7.91
C LEU A 367 -6.40 16.62 8.07
N THR A 368 -7.55 17.24 8.35
CA THR A 368 -8.85 16.56 8.44
C THR A 368 -9.77 17.13 7.37
N LEU A 369 -10.12 16.33 6.37
CA LEU A 369 -10.74 16.79 5.13
C LEU A 369 -12.10 16.11 4.91
N THR A 370 -13.13 16.90 4.59
CA THR A 370 -14.49 16.42 4.32
C THR A 370 -15.02 17.15 3.09
N SER A 371 -15.27 16.43 1.99
CA SER A 371 -15.84 16.99 0.77
C SER A 371 -17.19 16.35 0.47
N ASN A 372 -18.24 17.16 0.37
CA ASN A 372 -19.60 16.65 0.24
C ASN A 372 -19.95 16.24 -1.21
N LEU A 373 -19.35 16.89 -2.21
CA LEU A 373 -19.58 16.66 -3.65
C LEU A 373 -18.26 16.53 -4.46
N GLY A 374 -17.14 17.03 -3.95
CA GLY A 374 -15.80 16.93 -4.56
C GLY A 374 -14.86 15.92 -3.89
N GLY A 375 -13.55 16.14 -4.06
CA GLY A 375 -12.48 15.30 -3.51
C GLY A 375 -11.65 15.99 -2.44
N ALA A 376 -10.81 15.24 -1.69
CA ALA A 376 -10.04 15.85 -0.60
C ALA A 376 -8.76 16.58 -1.09
N LEU A 377 -8.01 16.00 -2.03
CA LEU A 377 -6.87 16.67 -2.69
C LEU A 377 -6.98 16.52 -4.22
N LYS A 378 -7.16 17.63 -4.97
CA LYS A 378 -7.25 17.61 -6.44
C LYS A 378 -6.19 18.49 -7.12
N SER A 379 -5.49 17.95 -8.11
CA SER A 379 -4.64 18.70 -9.04
C SER A 379 -5.05 18.46 -10.49
N LYS A 380 -5.58 19.51 -11.13
CA LYS A 380 -6.16 19.48 -12.48
C LYS A 380 -5.12 19.19 -13.58
N SER A 381 -3.86 19.60 -13.38
CA SER A 381 -2.82 19.53 -14.41
C SER A 381 -1.40 19.35 -13.86
N SER A 382 -1.24 18.81 -12.64
CA SER A 382 0.06 18.72 -11.97
C SER A 382 0.11 17.59 -10.93
N ASN A 383 1.18 17.57 -10.14
CA ASN A 383 1.47 16.50 -9.17
C ASN A 383 0.84 16.78 -7.79
N ILE A 384 0.58 15.70 -7.04
CA ILE A 384 0.33 15.74 -5.60
C ILE A 384 1.50 15.03 -4.90
N THR A 385 2.14 15.67 -3.93
CA THR A 385 3.38 15.18 -3.30
C THR A 385 3.27 15.19 -1.78
N ILE A 386 3.27 14.01 -1.15
CA ILE A 386 3.18 13.82 0.30
C ILE A 386 4.52 13.29 0.82
N THR A 387 5.12 14.01 1.76
CA THR A 387 6.48 13.72 2.27
C THR A 387 6.56 13.51 3.79
N ASP A 388 5.68 14.15 4.56
CA ASP A 388 5.36 13.80 5.96
C ASP A 388 3.96 14.34 6.31
N GLY A 389 3.52 14.16 7.56
CA GLY A 389 2.23 14.64 8.07
C GLY A 389 1.19 13.54 8.27
N THR A 390 -0.02 13.92 8.69
CA THR A 390 -1.18 13.03 8.80
C THR A 390 -2.32 13.63 7.99
N ILE A 391 -2.89 12.86 7.07
CA ILE A 391 -4.05 13.26 6.25
C ILE A 391 -5.16 12.25 6.52
N THR A 392 -6.33 12.75 6.90
CA THR A 392 -7.54 11.95 7.14
C THR A 392 -8.69 12.51 6.31
N THR A 393 -9.33 11.69 5.47
CA THR A 393 -10.64 12.04 4.89
C THR A 393 -11.75 11.39 5.70
N ASN A 394 -12.75 12.18 6.07
CA ASN A 394 -13.95 11.67 6.76
C ASN A 394 -15.07 11.30 5.79
N GLY A 395 -15.01 11.84 4.56
CA GLY A 395 -15.83 11.48 3.41
C GLY A 395 -15.44 12.32 2.20
N THR A 396 -15.52 11.73 1.00
CA THR A 396 -15.38 12.41 -0.30
C THR A 396 -16.34 11.78 -1.30
N TYR A 397 -17.02 12.59 -2.11
CA TYR A 397 -17.91 12.08 -3.15
C TYR A 397 -17.14 11.75 -4.45
N ASP A 398 -16.17 12.60 -4.81
CA ASP A 398 -15.12 12.31 -5.80
C ASP A 398 -13.93 11.59 -5.14
N ASP A 399 -12.86 11.39 -5.88
CA ASP A 399 -11.63 10.73 -5.45
C ASP A 399 -11.03 11.36 -4.17
N GLY A 400 -10.48 10.52 -3.27
CA GLY A 400 -9.76 10.99 -2.09
C GLY A 400 -8.49 11.79 -2.45
N ILE A 401 -7.71 11.30 -3.40
CA ILE A 401 -6.55 12.01 -3.98
C ILE A 401 -6.60 11.91 -5.51
N ASN A 402 -6.84 13.04 -6.19
CA ASN A 402 -6.93 13.14 -7.64
C ASN A 402 -5.75 13.94 -8.22
N ALA A 403 -4.80 13.24 -8.84
CA ALA A 403 -3.76 13.80 -9.70
C ALA A 403 -3.88 13.21 -11.13
N LYS A 404 -5.11 13.14 -11.67
CA LYS A 404 -5.46 12.43 -12.91
C LYS A 404 -4.61 12.75 -14.15
N SER A 405 -3.99 13.94 -14.19
CA SER A 405 -3.11 14.40 -15.28
C SER A 405 -1.61 14.42 -14.91
N GLY A 406 -1.22 13.84 -13.77
CA GLY A 406 0.13 13.93 -13.21
C GLY A 406 0.47 12.79 -12.23
N THR A 407 1.43 13.02 -11.34
CA THR A 407 1.92 12.01 -10.39
C THR A 407 1.43 12.27 -8.97
N ALA A 408 0.85 11.26 -8.32
CA ALA A 408 0.65 11.19 -6.88
C ALA A 408 1.87 10.50 -6.22
N THR A 409 2.76 11.30 -5.61
CA THR A 409 3.98 10.80 -4.94
C THR A 409 3.76 10.73 -3.43
N ILE A 410 3.95 9.55 -2.81
CA ILE A 410 3.87 9.38 -1.35
C ILE A 410 5.19 8.78 -0.83
N SER A 411 5.92 9.55 -0.02
CA SER A 411 7.25 9.17 0.48
C SER A 411 7.38 9.14 2.01
N GLY A 412 6.34 9.58 2.72
CA GLY A 412 6.27 9.62 4.18
C GLY A 412 4.85 9.91 4.66
N GLY A 413 4.71 10.29 5.93
CA GLY A 413 3.43 10.63 6.54
C GLY A 413 2.49 9.43 6.76
N THR A 414 1.24 9.76 7.11
CA THR A 414 0.10 8.85 7.20
C THR A 414 -1.02 9.41 6.33
N VAL A 415 -1.66 8.57 5.53
CA VAL A 415 -2.84 8.90 4.72
C VAL A 415 -3.93 7.90 5.08
N THR A 416 -5.07 8.37 5.53
CA THR A 416 -6.25 7.56 5.82
C THR A 416 -7.41 8.14 5.05
N ILE A 417 -7.96 7.36 4.12
CA ILE A 417 -9.08 7.73 3.27
C ILE A 417 -10.25 6.85 3.67
N SER A 418 -11.30 7.43 4.25
CA SER A 418 -12.53 6.73 4.63
C SER A 418 -13.76 7.41 4.02
N ASN A 419 -14.80 6.60 3.80
CA ASN A 419 -16.07 7.00 3.19
C ASN A 419 -15.90 7.72 1.82
N CYS A 420 -14.97 7.22 1.01
CA CYS A 420 -14.69 7.76 -0.33
C CYS A 420 -15.57 7.06 -1.38
N TYR A 421 -16.37 7.82 -2.14
CA TYR A 421 -17.22 7.28 -3.21
C TYR A 421 -16.54 7.31 -4.59
N GLY A 422 -15.50 8.14 -4.78
CA GLY A 422 -14.54 8.05 -5.88
C GLY A 422 -13.38 7.08 -5.60
N ASP A 423 -12.34 7.09 -6.44
CA ASP A 423 -11.13 6.31 -6.15
C ASP A 423 -10.42 6.81 -4.88
N GLY A 424 -9.81 5.91 -4.11
CA GLY A 424 -8.94 6.33 -3.01
C GLY A 424 -7.77 7.19 -3.50
N ILE A 425 -7.08 6.74 -4.55
CA ILE A 425 -6.05 7.53 -5.25
C ILE A 425 -6.19 7.34 -6.76
N GLN A 426 -6.53 8.40 -7.50
CA GLN A 426 -6.52 8.46 -8.97
C GLN A 426 -5.35 9.33 -9.44
N ALA A 427 -4.44 8.77 -10.24
CA ALA A 427 -3.42 9.57 -10.94
C ALA A 427 -3.04 8.97 -12.30
N GLU A 428 -2.27 9.70 -13.09
CA GLU A 428 -1.57 9.11 -14.25
C GLU A 428 -0.39 8.25 -13.75
N ASN A 429 0.38 8.71 -12.76
CA ASN A 429 1.36 7.86 -12.06
C ASN A 429 1.17 7.91 -10.54
N VAL A 430 1.38 6.78 -9.86
CA VAL A 430 1.32 6.68 -8.40
C VAL A 430 2.65 6.13 -7.89
N ASP A 431 3.44 6.95 -7.19
CA ASP A 431 4.80 6.66 -6.75
C ASP A 431 4.88 6.57 -5.22
N ILE A 432 4.81 5.35 -4.67
CA ILE A 432 4.78 5.10 -3.23
C ILE A 432 6.14 4.54 -2.78
N SER A 433 6.85 5.30 -1.94
CA SER A 433 8.20 4.96 -1.43
C SER A 433 8.29 4.95 0.10
N GLY A 434 7.23 5.32 0.79
CA GLY A 434 7.15 5.37 2.24
C GLY A 434 5.74 5.67 2.75
N GLY A 435 5.67 6.11 4.01
CA GLY A 435 4.42 6.42 4.68
C GLY A 435 3.63 5.20 5.17
N THR A 436 2.39 5.44 5.61
CA THR A 436 1.37 4.44 5.93
C THR A 436 0.06 4.91 5.30
N ILE A 437 -0.53 4.09 4.44
CA ILE A 437 -1.71 4.44 3.64
C ILE A 437 -2.82 3.46 4.00
N ASN A 438 -4.00 3.97 4.36
CA ASN A 438 -5.21 3.19 4.58
C ASN A 438 -6.30 3.79 3.67
N ILE A 439 -7.03 2.94 2.96
CA ILE A 439 -8.08 3.35 2.02
C ILE A 439 -9.31 2.48 2.27
N GLU A 440 -10.47 3.13 2.32
CA GLU A 440 -11.81 2.56 2.46
C GLU A 440 -12.75 3.32 1.50
N THR A 441 -13.04 2.72 0.34
CA THR A 441 -13.99 3.29 -0.65
C THR A 441 -15.32 2.54 -0.69
N LEU A 442 -16.44 3.25 -0.85
CA LEU A 442 -17.80 2.72 -0.66
C LEU A 442 -18.71 2.87 -1.90
N TYR A 443 -19.25 1.76 -2.40
CA TYR A 443 -20.40 1.77 -3.32
C TYR A 443 -21.64 1.16 -2.68
N GLN A 444 -22.75 1.90 -2.75
CA GLN A 444 -24.06 1.47 -2.25
C GLN A 444 -24.67 0.27 -3.02
N TYR A 445 -24.26 0.04 -4.27
CA TYR A 445 -24.75 -1.08 -5.10
C TYR A 445 -23.69 -2.15 -5.42
N ALA A 446 -22.50 -2.12 -4.79
CA ALA A 446 -21.48 -3.15 -5.07
C ALA A 446 -22.02 -4.57 -4.82
N ALA A 447 -21.81 -5.46 -5.78
CA ALA A 447 -22.38 -6.80 -5.94
C ALA A 447 -23.81 -6.92 -6.55
N THR A 448 -24.44 -5.87 -7.08
CA THR A 448 -25.64 -6.03 -7.95
C THR A 448 -25.33 -6.43 -9.40
N ASN A 449 -24.05 -6.41 -9.80
CA ASN A 449 -23.65 -6.40 -11.21
C ASN A 449 -23.26 -7.80 -11.75
N PHE A 450 -23.44 -8.85 -10.94
CA PHE A 450 -23.30 -10.23 -11.39
C PHE A 450 -24.37 -10.57 -12.43
N TYR A 451 -23.98 -11.29 -13.49
CA TYR A 451 -24.81 -11.57 -14.65
C TYR A 451 -26.19 -12.16 -14.29
N ALA A 452 -27.25 -11.38 -14.49
CA ALA A 452 -28.61 -11.75 -14.13
C ALA A 452 -29.22 -12.71 -15.16
N SER A 453 -28.99 -14.01 -14.99
CA SER A 453 -29.39 -15.06 -15.95
C SER A 453 -30.88 -15.11 -16.33
N ASN A 454 -31.76 -14.44 -15.59
CA ASN A 454 -33.20 -14.31 -15.87
C ASN A 454 -33.82 -12.97 -15.39
N SER A 455 -33.13 -11.83 -15.49
CA SER A 455 -33.76 -10.53 -15.18
C SER A 455 -33.20 -9.34 -15.96
N ILE A 456 -34.05 -8.74 -16.79
CA ILE A 456 -33.76 -7.50 -17.53
C ILE A 456 -33.95 -6.32 -16.57
N SER A 457 -32.92 -6.03 -15.77
CA SER A 457 -32.74 -4.71 -15.16
C SER A 457 -31.88 -3.85 -16.10
N SER A 458 -32.21 -2.56 -16.23
CA SER A 458 -31.44 -1.59 -17.03
C SER A 458 -30.08 -1.19 -16.42
N THR A 459 -29.57 -2.01 -15.50
CA THR A 459 -28.35 -1.80 -14.71
C THR A 459 -27.47 -3.06 -14.60
N ALA A 460 -27.92 -4.20 -15.14
CA ALA A 460 -27.21 -5.47 -15.03
C ALA A 460 -26.36 -5.73 -16.28
N ASN A 461 -25.18 -6.33 -16.12
CA ASN A 461 -24.39 -6.83 -17.24
C ASN A 461 -24.99 -8.13 -17.80
N ALA A 462 -24.76 -8.40 -19.08
CA ALA A 462 -25.21 -9.63 -19.75
C ALA A 462 -24.03 -10.34 -20.43
N LEU A 463 -23.99 -11.68 -20.35
CA LEU A 463 -22.97 -12.54 -20.96
C LEU A 463 -23.63 -13.50 -21.95
N SER A 464 -22.93 -13.76 -23.06
CA SER A 464 -23.27 -14.81 -24.03
C SER A 464 -22.01 -15.44 -24.61
N GLU A 465 -22.08 -16.72 -24.96
CA GLU A 465 -20.95 -17.52 -25.42
C GLU A 465 -21.27 -18.21 -26.75
N SER A 466 -20.29 -18.28 -27.66
CA SER A 466 -20.44 -18.92 -28.97
C SER A 466 -19.07 -19.37 -29.49
N GLY A 467 -18.75 -20.65 -29.26
CA GLY A 467 -17.38 -21.16 -29.42
C GLY A 467 -16.40 -20.39 -28.51
N ASP A 468 -15.19 -20.14 -28.99
CA ASP A 468 -14.10 -19.48 -28.26
C ASP A 468 -14.30 -17.95 -28.10
N THR A 469 -15.51 -17.45 -28.41
CA THR A 469 -15.90 -16.05 -28.24
C THR A 469 -16.89 -15.90 -27.09
N LYS A 470 -16.48 -15.18 -26.04
CA LYS A 470 -17.41 -14.64 -25.03
C LYS A 470 -17.72 -13.18 -25.35
N THR A 471 -19.00 -12.84 -25.34
CA THR A 471 -19.55 -11.51 -25.67
C THR A 471 -20.30 -10.97 -24.46
N GLU A 472 -19.85 -9.82 -23.97
CA GLU A 472 -20.35 -9.17 -22.75
C GLU A 472 -20.92 -7.78 -23.09
N THR A 473 -22.15 -7.53 -22.64
CA THR A 473 -22.77 -6.20 -22.68
C THR A 473 -22.65 -5.56 -21.31
N ILE A 474 -21.98 -4.41 -21.24
CA ILE A 474 -21.78 -3.63 -20.02
C ILE A 474 -22.80 -2.49 -19.93
N ASN A 475 -23.51 -2.39 -18.81
CA ASN A 475 -24.17 -1.15 -18.40
C ASN A 475 -23.20 -0.38 -17.48
N TYR A 476 -22.83 0.85 -17.84
CA TYR A 476 -21.65 1.49 -17.26
C TYR A 476 -21.87 2.14 -15.87
N ASP A 477 -23.11 2.52 -15.52
CA ASP A 477 -23.41 3.12 -14.20
C ASP A 477 -23.33 2.10 -13.06
N THR A 478 -22.11 1.92 -12.57
CA THR A 478 -21.71 0.91 -11.59
C THR A 478 -20.70 1.45 -10.57
N GLY A 479 -20.52 2.78 -10.50
CA GLY A 479 -19.63 3.43 -9.54
C GLY A 479 -18.20 2.89 -9.59
N SER A 480 -17.50 3.07 -10.73
CA SER A 480 -16.25 2.35 -11.01
C SER A 480 -15.00 2.86 -10.26
N HIS A 481 -15.14 3.21 -8.99
CA HIS A 481 -14.04 3.55 -8.09
C HIS A 481 -13.13 2.35 -7.77
N LYS A 482 -11.93 2.64 -7.28
CA LYS A 482 -10.85 1.69 -6.97
C LYS A 482 -10.11 2.14 -5.71
N GLY A 483 -9.43 1.23 -5.03
CA GLY A 483 -8.51 1.63 -3.96
C GLY A 483 -7.39 2.54 -4.49
N ILE A 484 -6.71 2.12 -5.56
CA ILE A 484 -5.77 2.94 -6.33
C ILE A 484 -6.02 2.73 -7.83
N LYS A 485 -6.25 3.81 -8.58
CA LYS A 485 -6.29 3.83 -10.05
C LYS A 485 -5.10 4.62 -10.61
N ALA A 486 -4.23 3.94 -11.35
CA ALA A 486 -2.97 4.49 -11.86
C ALA A 486 -2.85 4.34 -13.39
N GLY A 487 -2.95 5.45 -14.09
CA GLY A 487 -2.88 5.51 -15.55
C GLY A 487 -4.18 5.20 -16.27
N THR A 488 -4.09 4.93 -17.57
CA THR A 488 -5.22 4.63 -18.45
C THR A 488 -5.14 3.21 -19.02
N LYS A 489 -6.30 2.57 -19.28
CA LYS A 489 -6.33 1.28 -19.96
C LYS A 489 -6.02 1.44 -21.45
N ALA A 490 -5.30 0.47 -22.03
CA ALA A 490 -5.30 0.30 -23.47
C ALA A 490 -6.74 -0.02 -23.91
N LYS A 491 -7.15 0.46 -25.09
CA LYS A 491 -8.37 -0.02 -25.73
C LYS A 491 -8.21 -0.18 -27.24
N THR A 492 -8.62 -1.34 -27.74
CA THR A 492 -8.93 -1.56 -29.16
C THR A 492 -10.43 -1.41 -29.32
N TYR A 493 -10.89 -0.50 -30.19
CA TYR A 493 -12.29 -0.10 -30.27
C TYR A 493 -12.76 0.22 -31.70
N SER A 494 -14.06 0.17 -31.91
CA SER A 494 -14.72 0.53 -33.18
C SER A 494 -16.13 1.06 -32.91
N TYR A 495 -16.61 1.97 -33.74
CA TYR A 495 -17.97 2.52 -33.68
C TYR A 495 -18.87 1.86 -34.74
N THR A 496 -20.17 1.67 -34.49
CA THR A 496 -21.13 1.19 -35.51
C THR A 496 -21.61 2.32 -36.42
N SER A 497 -21.69 3.55 -35.91
CA SER A 497 -21.85 4.82 -36.67
C SER A 497 -20.92 5.93 -36.16
N VAL A 498 -20.74 6.99 -36.97
CA VAL A 498 -19.92 8.19 -36.65
C VAL A 498 -20.62 9.43 -37.19
N GLU A 499 -20.31 10.62 -36.65
CA GLU A 499 -20.89 11.88 -37.09
C GLU A 499 -20.27 12.42 -38.40
N ASP A 500 -21.05 13.26 -39.10
CA ASP A 500 -20.66 13.88 -40.37
C ASP A 500 -19.50 14.88 -40.16
N GLY A 501 -18.27 14.44 -40.42
CA GLY A 501 -17.03 15.21 -40.21
C GLY A 501 -16.12 14.70 -39.09
N SER A 502 -16.43 13.54 -38.49
CA SER A 502 -15.56 12.85 -37.54
C SER A 502 -14.17 12.49 -38.12
N ASP A 503 -13.16 12.44 -37.24
CA ASP A 503 -11.84 11.84 -37.51
C ASP A 503 -11.89 10.28 -37.56
N TYR A 504 -13.00 9.68 -37.13
CA TYR A 504 -13.23 8.24 -37.10
C TYR A 504 -14.08 7.77 -38.30
N THR A 505 -14.33 6.47 -38.38
CA THR A 505 -15.06 5.84 -39.48
C THR A 505 -15.78 4.59 -38.97
N ALA A 506 -17.08 4.51 -39.23
CA ALA A 506 -17.92 3.37 -38.85
C ALA A 506 -17.32 2.02 -39.29
N GLY A 507 -17.34 1.03 -38.40
CA GLY A 507 -16.76 -0.30 -38.60
C GLY A 507 -15.23 -0.36 -38.65
N THR A 508 -14.51 0.77 -38.56
CA THR A 508 -13.04 0.78 -38.52
C THR A 508 -12.55 0.56 -37.09
N GLN A 509 -11.45 -0.19 -36.96
CA GLN A 509 -10.82 -0.49 -35.68
C GLN A 509 -9.70 0.51 -35.37
N TYR A 510 -9.73 1.06 -34.16
CA TYR A 510 -8.79 2.03 -33.62
C TYR A 510 -8.12 1.46 -32.36
N THR A 511 -6.90 1.88 -32.09
CA THR A 511 -6.23 1.62 -30.80
C THR A 511 -5.98 2.92 -30.05
N LYS A 512 -6.03 2.84 -28.72
CA LYS A 512 -5.44 3.83 -27.82
C LYS A 512 -4.51 3.09 -26.87
N GLU A 513 -3.23 3.45 -26.92
CA GLU A 513 -2.21 2.89 -26.02
C GLU A 513 -2.47 3.24 -24.56
N ALA A 514 -2.09 2.33 -23.67
CA ALA A 514 -2.18 2.55 -22.23
C ALA A 514 -1.10 3.55 -21.76
N SER A 515 -1.46 4.39 -20.78
CA SER A 515 -0.56 5.37 -20.16
C SER A 515 -0.44 5.13 -18.65
N GLY A 516 0.58 5.70 -18.01
CA GLY A 516 0.72 5.69 -16.56
C GLY A 516 1.20 4.40 -15.90
N SER A 517 1.43 4.45 -14.58
CA SER A 517 1.99 3.34 -13.79
C SER A 517 1.79 3.47 -12.27
N LEU A 518 1.81 2.35 -11.56
CA LEU A 518 1.92 2.29 -10.10
C LEU A 518 3.30 1.72 -9.71
N THR A 519 4.14 2.54 -9.09
CA THR A 519 5.44 2.16 -8.56
C THR A 519 5.42 2.13 -7.04
N ILE A 520 5.66 0.96 -6.46
CA ILE A 520 5.75 0.74 -5.02
C ILE A 520 7.20 0.33 -4.68
N SER A 521 7.88 1.13 -3.86
CA SER A 521 9.27 0.88 -3.42
C SER A 521 9.44 0.84 -1.90
N GLY A 522 8.37 1.11 -1.16
CA GLY A 522 8.32 1.07 0.30
C GLY A 522 7.03 1.68 0.85
N GLY A 523 6.80 1.53 2.15
CA GLY A 523 5.58 1.99 2.83
C GLY A 523 4.85 0.85 3.52
N THR A 524 3.55 1.01 3.72
CA THR A 524 2.58 -0.02 4.14
C THR A 524 1.22 0.47 3.66
N ILE A 525 0.46 -0.36 2.96
CA ILE A 525 -0.84 0.00 2.38
C ILE A 525 -1.89 -1.00 2.85
N THR A 526 -3.00 -0.50 3.35
CA THR A 526 -4.23 -1.25 3.59
C THR A 526 -5.28 -0.71 2.64
N ILE A 527 -5.88 -1.57 1.82
CA ILE A 527 -7.01 -1.22 0.96
C ILE A 527 -8.18 -2.12 1.32
N ASP A 528 -9.25 -1.48 1.79
CA ASP A 528 -10.61 -1.98 1.84
C ASP A 528 -11.40 -1.24 0.75
N THR A 529 -12.18 -1.95 -0.06
CA THR A 529 -12.88 -1.36 -1.21
C THR A 529 -13.99 -2.28 -1.69
N THR A 530 -15.07 -1.68 -2.16
CA THR A 530 -16.21 -2.41 -2.72
C THR A 530 -16.12 -2.67 -4.23
N GLN A 531 -14.96 -2.43 -4.85
CA GLN A 531 -14.58 -2.70 -6.26
C GLN A 531 -13.06 -2.97 -6.32
N THR A 532 -12.45 -3.23 -7.50
CA THR A 532 -11.03 -3.63 -7.67
C THR A 532 -10.04 -2.86 -6.78
N GLY A 533 -9.19 -3.61 -6.07
CA GLY A 533 -8.21 -3.10 -5.10
C GLY A 533 -7.20 -2.11 -5.68
N VAL A 534 -6.39 -2.62 -6.60
CA VAL A 534 -5.40 -1.85 -7.37
C VAL A 534 -5.68 -2.06 -8.84
N LYS A 535 -5.91 -0.96 -9.58
CA LYS A 535 -5.99 -0.96 -11.04
C LYS A 535 -4.92 -0.04 -11.63
N ALA A 536 -3.86 -0.63 -12.17
CA ALA A 536 -2.78 0.10 -12.83
C ALA A 536 -2.73 -0.23 -14.32
N ASN A 537 -2.19 0.63 -15.17
CA ASN A 537 -1.70 0.21 -16.48
C ASN A 537 -0.56 -0.80 -16.29
N SER A 538 0.59 -0.31 -15.83
CA SER A 538 1.75 -1.12 -15.48
C SER A 538 1.98 -1.08 -13.97
N LEU A 539 2.24 -2.23 -13.35
CA LEU A 539 2.54 -2.35 -11.92
C LEU A 539 4.03 -2.68 -11.70
N SER A 540 4.68 -1.97 -10.79
CA SER A 540 6.00 -2.34 -10.28
C SER A 540 6.05 -2.29 -8.75
N THR A 541 6.33 -3.43 -8.09
CA THR A 541 6.72 -3.45 -6.68
C THR A 541 8.20 -3.78 -6.54
N SER A 542 8.84 -3.17 -5.55
CA SER A 542 10.22 -3.38 -5.14
C SER A 542 10.37 -3.07 -3.65
N GLY A 543 11.41 -3.58 -2.99
CA GLY A 543 11.65 -3.33 -1.57
C GLY A 543 12.04 -4.57 -0.77
N TYR A 544 12.73 -4.34 0.34
CA TYR A 544 13.46 -5.38 1.08
C TYR A 544 12.55 -6.40 1.80
N SER A 545 12.77 -7.69 1.51
CA SER A 545 12.53 -8.86 2.37
C SER A 545 11.13 -9.06 2.97
N ALA A 546 10.56 -10.23 2.68
CA ALA A 546 9.34 -10.83 3.24
C ALA A 546 9.23 -10.98 4.79
N THR A 547 9.98 -10.21 5.59
CA THR A 547 9.96 -10.26 7.06
C THR A 547 9.91 -8.88 7.75
N GLY A 548 9.77 -7.75 7.03
CA GLY A 548 9.57 -6.47 7.72
C GLY A 548 9.31 -5.22 6.88
N THR A 549 8.20 -4.54 7.20
CA THR A 549 7.79 -3.20 6.72
C THR A 549 7.64 -3.10 5.20
N GLY A 550 6.50 -3.61 4.73
CA GLY A 550 6.08 -3.63 3.33
C GLY A 550 4.91 -4.60 3.17
N VAL A 551 3.92 -4.51 4.08
CA VAL A 551 2.70 -5.32 4.00
C VAL A 551 1.68 -4.54 3.18
N TYR A 552 1.12 -5.21 2.18
CA TYR A 552 0.04 -4.71 1.34
C TYR A 552 -1.15 -5.64 1.57
N ILE A 553 -2.14 -5.20 2.35
CA ILE A 553 -3.42 -5.92 2.49
C ILE A 553 -4.39 -5.30 1.50
N ILE A 554 -4.94 -6.10 0.61
CA ILE A 554 -5.92 -5.66 -0.37
C ILE A 554 -7.11 -6.61 -0.33
N GLY A 555 -8.26 -6.10 0.11
CA GLY A 555 -9.57 -6.72 -0.07
C GLY A 555 -10.28 -6.14 -1.30
N SER A 556 -11.01 -6.97 -2.04
CA SER A 556 -11.78 -6.55 -3.21
C SER A 556 -12.87 -7.57 -3.57
N PRO A 557 -14.08 -7.14 -4.00
CA PRO A 557 -15.10 -8.01 -4.60
C PRO A 557 -14.98 -8.13 -6.14
N GLU A 558 -14.00 -7.47 -6.76
CA GLU A 558 -13.48 -7.79 -8.09
C GLU A 558 -12.08 -8.41 -7.90
N CYS A 559 -11.12 -8.13 -8.78
CA CYS A 559 -9.71 -8.49 -8.60
C CYS A 559 -9.07 -7.72 -7.43
N ALA A 560 -8.11 -8.31 -6.73
CA ALA A 560 -7.32 -7.56 -5.75
C ALA A 560 -6.24 -6.70 -6.44
N ILE A 561 -5.59 -7.21 -7.49
CA ILE A 561 -4.64 -6.47 -8.33
C ILE A 561 -4.97 -6.73 -9.81
N GLN A 562 -5.10 -5.65 -10.58
CA GLN A 562 -5.28 -5.68 -12.03
C GLN A 562 -4.27 -4.76 -12.72
N ALA A 563 -3.43 -5.35 -13.58
CA ALA A 563 -2.57 -4.62 -14.51
C ALA A 563 -3.17 -4.68 -15.93
N ASN A 564 -3.54 -3.52 -16.50
CA ASN A 564 -4.07 -3.44 -17.86
C ASN A 564 -2.99 -3.69 -18.95
N ASN A 565 -1.73 -3.91 -18.54
CA ASN A 565 -0.60 -4.30 -19.37
C ASN A 565 0.24 -5.36 -18.60
N SER A 566 1.47 -5.05 -18.19
CA SER A 566 2.37 -5.98 -17.50
C SER A 566 2.58 -5.63 -16.03
N GLY A 567 2.83 -6.65 -15.21
CA GLY A 567 3.13 -6.53 -13.78
C GLY A 567 4.54 -7.05 -13.42
N SER A 568 5.18 -6.38 -12.46
CA SER A 568 6.42 -6.87 -11.85
C SER A 568 6.39 -6.71 -10.34
N ILE A 569 6.54 -7.81 -9.61
CA ILE A 569 6.46 -7.91 -8.16
C ILE A 569 7.82 -8.40 -7.65
N SER A 570 8.73 -7.45 -7.40
CA SER A 570 10.15 -7.71 -7.04
C SER A 570 10.51 -7.39 -5.58
N GLY A 571 9.52 -7.01 -4.77
CA GLY A 571 9.70 -6.83 -3.33
C GLY A 571 8.41 -6.72 -2.52
N GLY A 572 8.54 -6.87 -1.20
CA GLY A 572 7.47 -6.68 -0.22
C GLY A 572 6.76 -7.96 0.25
N THR A 573 5.56 -7.78 0.80
CA THR A 573 4.68 -8.84 1.31
C THR A 573 3.23 -8.49 0.98
N LEU A 574 2.70 -9.10 -0.06
CA LEU A 574 1.32 -8.90 -0.52
C LEU A 574 0.43 -9.95 0.15
N THR A 575 -0.69 -9.53 0.73
CA THR A 575 -1.75 -10.40 1.26
C THR A 575 -3.06 -9.97 0.64
N LEU A 576 -3.57 -10.81 -0.26
CA LEU A 576 -4.63 -10.47 -1.21
C LEU A 576 -5.87 -11.30 -0.90
N ALA A 577 -7.04 -10.66 -0.94
CA ALA A 577 -8.34 -11.29 -0.86
C ALA A 577 -9.21 -10.69 -1.97
N ALA A 578 -9.48 -11.50 -2.98
CA ALA A 578 -10.37 -11.16 -4.10
C ALA A 578 -11.66 -11.97 -4.00
N ALA A 579 -12.71 -11.52 -4.69
CA ALA A 579 -13.81 -12.39 -5.07
C ALA A 579 -13.73 -12.80 -6.55
N ASP A 580 -13.03 -12.02 -7.38
CA ASP A 580 -12.55 -12.41 -8.71
C ASP A 580 -11.06 -12.78 -8.62
N GLU A 581 -10.17 -12.28 -9.48
CA GLU A 581 -8.76 -12.70 -9.55
C GLU A 581 -7.88 -12.15 -8.41
N GLY A 582 -7.03 -13.00 -7.82
CA GLY A 582 -6.04 -12.56 -6.83
C GLY A 582 -5.03 -11.57 -7.40
N ILE A 583 -4.52 -11.85 -8.60
CA ILE A 583 -3.74 -10.93 -9.45
C ILE A 583 -4.09 -11.25 -10.92
N THR A 584 -4.50 -10.28 -11.72
CA THR A 584 -4.55 -10.40 -13.20
C THR A 584 -3.62 -9.39 -13.87
N ALA A 585 -2.96 -9.78 -14.97
CA ALA A 585 -2.18 -8.91 -15.84
C ALA A 585 -2.41 -9.25 -17.32
N ALA A 586 -2.82 -8.26 -18.13
CA ALA A 586 -3.20 -8.48 -19.52
C ALA A 586 -2.07 -9.03 -20.43
N ASN A 587 -0.80 -8.78 -20.08
CA ASN A 587 0.38 -9.32 -20.74
C ASN A 587 1.27 -10.10 -19.75
N ASP A 588 2.46 -9.60 -19.43
CA ASP A 588 3.47 -10.37 -18.67
C ASP A 588 3.35 -10.10 -17.16
N LEU A 589 3.44 -11.14 -16.33
CA LEU A 589 3.55 -11.03 -14.88
C LEU A 589 4.83 -11.66 -14.36
N SER A 590 5.71 -10.86 -13.76
CA SER A 590 6.95 -11.33 -13.15
C SER A 590 6.91 -11.22 -11.62
N ILE A 591 7.20 -12.31 -10.90
CA ILE A 591 7.27 -12.35 -9.43
C ILE A 591 8.67 -12.81 -9.02
N SER A 592 9.48 -11.93 -8.43
CA SER A 592 10.91 -12.15 -8.21
C SER A 592 11.42 -11.57 -6.88
N GLY A 593 12.71 -11.76 -6.57
CA GLY A 593 13.35 -11.23 -5.37
C GLY A 593 12.99 -12.00 -4.07
N ASP A 594 13.29 -11.39 -2.92
CA ASP A 594 12.95 -11.91 -1.58
C ASP A 594 11.48 -11.60 -1.20
N THR A 595 10.56 -11.76 -2.15
CA THR A 595 9.17 -11.28 -2.08
C THR A 595 8.22 -12.36 -1.58
N MET A 596 7.15 -11.96 -0.87
CA MET A 596 6.04 -12.83 -0.53
C MET A 596 4.75 -12.37 -1.18
N VAL A 597 4.09 -13.27 -1.89
CA VAL A 597 2.73 -13.09 -2.43
C VAL A 597 1.84 -14.14 -1.79
N LYS A 598 0.72 -13.68 -1.21
CA LYS A 598 -0.21 -14.52 -0.47
C LYS A 598 -1.65 -14.20 -0.93
N VAL A 599 -2.16 -14.93 -1.90
CA VAL A 599 -3.60 -14.94 -2.19
C VAL A 599 -4.27 -15.82 -1.13
N THR A 600 -5.20 -15.25 -0.37
CA THR A 600 -5.90 -15.90 0.74
C THR A 600 -7.26 -16.48 0.36
N THR A 601 -7.88 -15.85 -0.64
CA THR A 601 -9.12 -16.22 -1.30
C THR A 601 -9.17 -15.42 -2.59
N ALA A 602 -9.69 -16.06 -3.64
CA ALA A 602 -9.96 -15.50 -4.95
C ALA A 602 -10.87 -16.50 -5.70
N TYR A 603 -11.46 -16.10 -6.81
CA TYR A 603 -12.00 -17.07 -7.78
C TYR A 603 -10.82 -17.74 -8.49
N GLU A 604 -10.17 -17.06 -9.45
CA GLU A 604 -8.85 -17.41 -9.98
C GLU A 604 -7.71 -16.82 -9.12
N GLY A 605 -6.63 -17.56 -8.91
CA GLY A 605 -5.52 -17.14 -8.03
C GLY A 605 -4.60 -16.09 -8.64
N ILE A 606 -3.99 -16.40 -9.79
CA ILE A 606 -3.08 -15.52 -10.54
C ILE A 606 -3.26 -15.77 -12.04
N GLU A 607 -3.67 -14.76 -12.82
CA GLU A 607 -3.87 -14.82 -14.27
C GLU A 607 -2.87 -13.89 -15.00
N ALA A 608 -2.22 -14.35 -16.08
CA ALA A 608 -1.54 -13.50 -17.07
C ALA A 608 -1.18 -14.26 -18.36
N LYS A 609 -0.83 -13.56 -19.45
CA LYS A 609 -0.30 -14.19 -20.68
C LYS A 609 0.95 -15.01 -20.40
N ALA A 610 1.91 -14.39 -19.72
CA ALA A 610 3.22 -14.99 -19.44
C ALA A 610 3.60 -14.76 -17.98
N ILE A 611 3.52 -15.82 -17.17
CA ILE A 611 3.80 -15.77 -15.73
C ILE A 611 5.20 -16.29 -15.48
N THR A 612 6.08 -15.45 -14.90
CA THR A 612 7.46 -15.83 -14.55
C THR A 612 7.71 -15.68 -13.05
N ILE A 613 7.95 -16.80 -12.37
CA ILE A 613 8.26 -16.85 -10.94
C ILE A 613 9.76 -17.13 -10.74
N GLY A 614 10.45 -16.18 -10.12
CA GLY A 614 11.88 -16.19 -9.83
C GLY A 614 12.76 -15.90 -11.04
N ASN A 615 14.07 -15.78 -10.79
CA ASN A 615 15.11 -15.55 -11.82
C ASN A 615 16.30 -16.53 -11.74
N GLY A 616 16.15 -17.64 -11.00
CA GLY A 616 17.19 -18.65 -10.77
C GLY A 616 18.20 -18.28 -9.67
N SER A 617 18.23 -17.04 -9.19
CA SER A 617 19.16 -16.55 -8.16
C SER A 617 18.50 -15.99 -6.90
N ASP A 618 17.18 -15.85 -6.91
CA ASP A 618 16.32 -15.33 -5.85
C ASP A 618 15.46 -16.43 -5.20
N SER A 619 14.57 -16.05 -4.27
CA SER A 619 13.68 -17.00 -3.60
C SER A 619 12.31 -16.38 -3.28
N PRO A 620 11.50 -16.04 -4.30
CA PRO A 620 10.13 -15.58 -4.08
C PRO A 620 9.28 -16.65 -3.38
N GLN A 621 8.25 -16.19 -2.70
CA GLN A 621 7.37 -17.00 -1.84
C GLN A 621 5.92 -16.77 -2.27
N VAL A 622 5.47 -17.51 -3.28
CA VAL A 622 4.10 -17.42 -3.82
C VAL A 622 3.23 -18.48 -3.14
N ARG A 623 2.12 -18.04 -2.54
CA ARG A 623 1.12 -18.92 -1.94
C ARG A 623 -0.26 -18.50 -2.42
N VAL A 624 -1.02 -19.45 -2.95
CA VAL A 624 -2.36 -19.24 -3.48
C VAL A 624 -3.35 -20.17 -2.80
N TYR A 625 -4.46 -19.58 -2.35
CA TYR A 625 -5.74 -20.27 -2.20
C TYR A 625 -6.74 -19.63 -3.17
N SER A 626 -7.20 -20.42 -4.14
CA SER A 626 -8.20 -20.06 -5.15
C SER A 626 -9.38 -21.04 -5.06
N ASN A 627 -10.39 -20.86 -5.89
CA ASN A 627 -11.53 -21.77 -5.96
C ASN A 627 -11.75 -22.27 -7.40
N ASP A 628 -11.56 -21.40 -8.39
CA ASP A 628 -11.16 -21.82 -9.73
C ASP A 628 -9.61 -21.88 -9.78
N ASP A 629 -9.01 -21.72 -10.97
CA ASP A 629 -7.58 -21.97 -11.22
C ASP A 629 -6.63 -21.31 -10.22
N GLY A 630 -5.59 -22.02 -9.83
CA GLY A 630 -4.59 -21.51 -8.89
C GLY A 630 -3.61 -20.53 -9.53
N ILE A 631 -3.07 -20.89 -10.69
CA ILE A 631 -2.26 -20.01 -11.53
C ILE A 631 -2.65 -20.34 -12.98
N ASN A 632 -3.30 -19.42 -13.67
CA ASN A 632 -3.74 -19.58 -15.06
C ASN A 632 -2.83 -18.75 -15.98
N ALA A 633 -2.09 -19.40 -16.87
CA ALA A 633 -1.43 -18.73 -17.98
C ALA A 633 -2.33 -18.74 -19.24
N SER A 634 -3.16 -17.72 -19.40
CA SER A 634 -3.98 -17.47 -20.59
C SER A 634 -3.95 -15.98 -20.98
N SER A 635 -4.32 -15.67 -22.23
CA SER A 635 -4.46 -14.29 -22.68
C SER A 635 -5.62 -14.10 -23.62
N LYS A 636 -6.31 -12.97 -23.43
CA LYS A 636 -7.64 -12.69 -24.00
C LYS A 636 -7.57 -11.34 -24.72
N THR A 637 -7.70 -11.35 -26.06
CA THR A 637 -7.81 -10.11 -26.85
C THR A 637 -9.14 -9.45 -26.54
N LEU A 638 -9.14 -8.17 -26.13
CA LEU A 638 -10.37 -7.41 -25.88
C LEU A 638 -10.61 -6.37 -26.97
N VAL A 639 -11.81 -6.39 -27.56
CA VAL A 639 -12.30 -5.37 -28.50
C VAL A 639 -13.59 -4.77 -27.97
N TYR A 640 -13.69 -3.44 -27.98
CA TYR A 640 -14.84 -2.68 -27.52
C TYR A 640 -15.61 -2.09 -28.72
N THR A 641 -16.80 -2.60 -29.01
CA THR A 641 -17.69 -2.00 -30.01
C THR A 641 -18.65 -1.04 -29.33
N TYR A 642 -18.53 0.24 -29.65
CA TYR A 642 -19.46 1.31 -29.26
C TYR A 642 -20.50 1.50 -30.38
N GLU A 643 -21.70 1.96 -30.08
CA GLU A 643 -22.68 2.26 -31.14
C GLU A 643 -22.26 3.53 -31.90
N ASP A 644 -22.09 4.66 -31.22
CA ASP A 644 -21.52 5.88 -31.81
C ASP A 644 -20.46 6.54 -30.91
N GLU A 645 -20.01 7.73 -31.30
CA GLU A 645 -18.93 8.49 -30.65
C GLU A 645 -19.36 9.19 -29.35
N THR A 646 -20.67 9.35 -29.14
CA THR A 646 -21.27 10.01 -27.97
C THR A 646 -21.70 9.01 -26.90
N GLU A 647 -22.00 7.77 -27.30
CA GLU A 647 -22.37 6.67 -26.42
C GLU A 647 -21.19 6.15 -25.57
N GLU A 648 -21.35 6.10 -24.25
CA GLU A 648 -20.40 5.42 -23.36
C GLU A 648 -20.63 3.89 -23.30
N THR A 649 -21.76 3.42 -23.81
CA THR A 649 -22.14 1.99 -23.84
C THR A 649 -21.31 1.20 -24.86
N TYR A 650 -20.95 -0.04 -24.52
CA TYR A 650 -20.17 -0.90 -25.41
C TYR A 650 -20.47 -2.40 -25.26
N VAL A 651 -20.27 -3.13 -26.35
CA VAL A 651 -20.12 -4.59 -26.37
C VAL A 651 -18.63 -4.93 -26.27
N LYS A 652 -18.24 -5.69 -25.23
CA LYS A 652 -16.91 -6.26 -25.07
C LYS A 652 -16.87 -7.64 -25.72
N LYS A 653 -16.10 -7.79 -26.78
CA LYS A 653 -15.73 -9.11 -27.34
C LYS A 653 -14.39 -9.55 -26.75
N SER A 654 -14.33 -10.81 -26.33
CA SER A 654 -13.09 -11.48 -25.92
C SER A 654 -12.81 -12.70 -26.80
N THR A 655 -11.52 -12.93 -27.12
CA THR A 655 -11.03 -14.12 -27.83
C THR A 655 -9.63 -14.50 -27.34
N SER A 656 -9.37 -15.77 -27.08
CA SER A 656 -8.06 -16.29 -26.66
C SER A 656 -6.93 -15.96 -27.66
N GLN A 657 -5.68 -15.98 -27.19
CA GLN A 657 -4.48 -15.92 -28.04
C GLN A 657 -3.49 -17.04 -27.72
N ASP A 658 -2.75 -17.44 -28.75
CA ASP A 658 -1.59 -18.35 -28.66
C ASP A 658 -0.44 -17.76 -27.84
N GLY A 659 0.50 -18.64 -27.44
CA GLY A 659 1.79 -18.24 -26.86
C GLY A 659 1.72 -17.83 -25.39
N ASN A 660 0.83 -18.46 -24.62
CA ASN A 660 0.80 -18.31 -23.17
C ASN A 660 1.91 -19.18 -22.52
N SER A 661 2.38 -18.81 -21.33
CA SER A 661 3.37 -19.63 -20.63
C SER A 661 3.43 -19.40 -19.11
N LEU A 662 3.75 -20.47 -18.39
CA LEU A 662 4.09 -20.42 -16.96
C LEU A 662 5.53 -20.91 -16.75
N THR A 663 6.40 -20.04 -16.23
CA THR A 663 7.82 -20.33 -15.96
C THR A 663 8.13 -20.20 -14.47
N ILE A 664 8.63 -21.27 -13.85
CA ILE A 664 9.09 -21.30 -12.46
C ILE A 664 10.61 -21.55 -12.43
N ASN A 665 11.38 -20.47 -12.29
CA ASN A 665 12.84 -20.50 -12.23
C ASN A 665 13.37 -20.86 -10.83
N SER A 666 12.75 -20.34 -9.79
CA SER A 666 13.26 -20.38 -8.41
C SER A 666 12.21 -19.97 -7.38
N GLY A 667 12.53 -20.19 -6.10
CA GLY A 667 11.66 -19.83 -4.98
C GLY A 667 10.79 -20.98 -4.49
N TYR A 668 9.65 -20.63 -3.94
CA TYR A 668 8.66 -21.53 -3.39
C TYR A 668 7.26 -21.13 -3.88
N VAL A 669 6.58 -22.08 -4.51
CA VAL A 669 5.21 -21.94 -5.02
C VAL A 669 4.35 -22.97 -4.30
N ASN A 670 3.27 -22.52 -3.65
CA ASN A 670 2.28 -23.40 -3.03
C ASN A 670 0.89 -22.98 -3.52
N VAL A 671 0.18 -23.91 -4.13
CA VAL A 671 -1.16 -23.68 -4.68
C VAL A 671 -2.13 -24.68 -4.08
N THR A 672 -3.24 -24.18 -3.55
CA THR A 672 -4.35 -24.99 -3.02
C THR A 672 -5.64 -24.52 -3.69
N ILE A 673 -6.30 -25.41 -4.41
CA ILE A 673 -7.65 -25.14 -4.93
C ILE A 673 -8.67 -25.45 -3.83
N GLY A 674 -9.84 -24.80 -3.88
CA GLY A 674 -11.00 -25.16 -3.07
C GLY A 674 -11.42 -26.62 -3.28
N ALA A 675 -12.08 -27.22 -2.29
CA ALA A 675 -12.75 -28.51 -2.47
C ALA A 675 -14.14 -28.26 -3.05
N ASP A 676 -14.60 -29.02 -4.06
CA ASP A 676 -15.94 -28.85 -4.65
C ASP A 676 -17.05 -28.85 -3.57
N GLN A 677 -17.50 -27.63 -3.27
CA GLN A 677 -18.60 -27.26 -2.40
C GLN A 677 -18.83 -25.75 -2.55
N THR A 678 -20.03 -25.33 -2.16
CA THR A 678 -20.44 -23.93 -2.11
C THR A 678 -19.54 -23.12 -1.15
N HIS A 679 -18.66 -22.30 -1.70
CA HIS A 679 -17.78 -21.41 -0.94
C HIS A 679 -18.49 -20.10 -0.55
N SER A 680 -17.84 -19.30 0.30
CA SER A 680 -18.39 -18.03 0.79
C SER A 680 -17.24 -17.06 1.10
N VAL A 681 -16.91 -16.22 0.12
CA VAL A 681 -15.91 -15.15 0.32
C VAL A 681 -16.51 -14.08 1.20
N THR A 682 -15.88 -13.82 2.36
CA THR A 682 -16.06 -12.57 3.09
C THR A 682 -14.99 -11.59 2.61
N VAL A 683 -15.38 -10.67 1.73
CA VAL A 683 -14.53 -9.50 1.44
C VAL A 683 -14.56 -8.56 2.66
N PRO A 684 -13.44 -7.88 2.97
CA PRO A 684 -13.48 -6.66 3.77
C PRO A 684 -14.45 -5.65 3.14
N ASN A 685 -15.19 -4.97 4.02
CA ASN A 685 -16.04 -3.81 3.78
C ASN A 685 -16.50 -3.30 5.16
N GLY A 686 -16.54 -1.98 5.37
CA GLY A 686 -16.86 -1.32 6.64
C GLY A 686 -18.02 -1.97 7.41
N SER A 687 -17.70 -2.67 8.49
CA SER A 687 -18.63 -3.40 9.39
C SER A 687 -19.57 -4.45 8.73
N SER A 688 -19.43 -4.75 7.44
CA SER A 688 -20.50 -5.38 6.64
C SER A 688 -19.99 -6.55 5.80
N THR A 689 -20.10 -7.78 6.31
CA THR A 689 -19.80 -9.00 5.55
C THR A 689 -20.69 -9.10 4.31
N LYS A 690 -20.11 -8.91 3.12
CA LYS A 690 -20.68 -9.39 1.86
C LYS A 690 -20.20 -10.82 1.63
N THR A 691 -21.13 -11.72 1.35
CA THR A 691 -20.88 -13.13 1.01
C THR A 691 -21.05 -13.33 -0.49
N ILE A 692 -19.96 -13.66 -1.18
CA ILE A 692 -19.99 -14.09 -2.59
C ILE A 692 -19.82 -15.61 -2.63
N THR A 693 -20.61 -16.27 -3.47
CA THR A 693 -20.87 -17.72 -3.41
C THR A 693 -20.72 -18.37 -4.78
N TYR A 694 -19.86 -19.37 -4.86
CA TYR A 694 -19.57 -20.17 -6.06
C TYR A 694 -19.19 -21.61 -5.69
N SER A 695 -19.17 -22.52 -6.67
CA SER A 695 -18.46 -23.81 -6.57
C SER A 695 -16.95 -23.60 -6.81
N SER A 696 -16.17 -24.67 -6.82
CA SER A 696 -14.70 -24.60 -7.00
C SER A 696 -14.25 -25.71 -7.95
N ASP A 697 -14.07 -25.34 -9.21
CA ASP A 697 -14.06 -26.26 -10.34
C ASP A 697 -12.85 -26.08 -11.28
N GLY A 698 -11.74 -25.52 -10.77
CA GLY A 698 -10.55 -25.20 -11.56
C GLY A 698 -9.34 -26.14 -11.37
N ASP A 699 -8.24 -25.77 -12.04
CA ASP A 699 -6.98 -26.50 -12.10
C ASP A 699 -5.90 -25.95 -11.15
N GLY A 700 -4.91 -26.80 -10.85
CA GLY A 700 -3.79 -26.43 -9.97
C GLY A 700 -2.89 -25.37 -10.59
N LEU A 701 -2.25 -25.73 -11.69
CA LEU A 701 -1.60 -24.80 -12.61
C LEU A 701 -2.27 -25.04 -13.96
N ASP A 702 -2.93 -24.02 -14.51
CA ASP A 702 -3.39 -24.01 -15.90
C ASP A 702 -2.41 -23.20 -16.75
N CYS A 703 -2.21 -23.63 -17.99
CA CYS A 703 -1.37 -22.96 -18.96
C CYS A 703 -1.83 -23.29 -20.39
N ASN A 704 -2.55 -22.36 -21.02
CA ASN A 704 -3.07 -22.48 -22.39
C ASN A 704 -1.92 -22.28 -23.42
N GLY A 705 -0.86 -23.09 -23.29
CA GLY A 705 0.46 -22.92 -23.87
C GLY A 705 1.51 -23.80 -23.15
N SER A 706 2.72 -23.29 -22.91
CA SER A 706 3.85 -24.10 -22.39
C SER A 706 4.24 -23.85 -20.92
N LEU A 707 4.45 -24.93 -20.16
CA LEU A 707 4.87 -24.95 -18.75
C LEU A 707 6.38 -25.28 -18.61
N TYR A 708 7.11 -24.44 -17.88
CA TYR A 708 8.54 -24.62 -17.62
C TYR A 708 8.83 -24.59 -16.11
N ILE A 709 9.27 -25.71 -15.53
CA ILE A 709 9.70 -25.77 -14.13
C ILE A 709 11.21 -26.05 -14.07
N TYR A 710 11.97 -24.98 -13.93
CA TYR A 710 13.44 -25.02 -13.95
C TYR A 710 14.07 -25.21 -12.57
N GLY A 711 13.41 -24.76 -11.50
CA GLY A 711 14.00 -24.79 -10.16
C GLY A 711 13.05 -24.40 -9.04
N GLY A 712 13.57 -24.40 -7.81
CA GLY A 712 12.80 -24.05 -6.61
C GLY A 712 12.00 -25.22 -6.05
N THR A 713 10.87 -24.93 -5.41
CA THR A 713 9.94 -25.94 -4.89
C THR A 713 8.49 -25.56 -5.16
N THR A 714 7.79 -26.42 -5.90
CA THR A 714 6.39 -26.24 -6.30
C THR A 714 5.54 -27.33 -5.65
N ILE A 715 4.51 -26.93 -4.90
CA ILE A 715 3.54 -27.85 -4.28
C ILE A 715 2.14 -27.45 -4.75
N VAL A 716 1.40 -28.40 -5.32
CA VAL A 716 0.06 -28.14 -5.87
C VAL A 716 -0.95 -29.15 -5.33
N TYR A 717 -2.05 -28.66 -4.79
CA TYR A 717 -3.21 -29.46 -4.38
C TYR A 717 -4.39 -29.10 -5.27
N GLY A 718 -4.54 -29.83 -6.38
CA GLY A 718 -5.68 -29.72 -7.29
C GLY A 718 -6.91 -30.43 -6.74
N VAL A 719 -8.09 -30.15 -7.30
CA VAL A 719 -9.37 -30.69 -6.85
C VAL A 719 -9.38 -32.21 -6.72
N GLY A 720 -9.95 -32.71 -5.63
CA GLY A 720 -9.81 -34.11 -5.23
C GLY A 720 -10.72 -35.13 -5.93
N ALA A 721 -11.67 -34.69 -6.76
CA ALA A 721 -12.74 -35.53 -7.31
C ALA A 721 -13.32 -35.04 -8.67
N SER A 722 -12.59 -34.24 -9.44
CA SER A 722 -13.04 -33.78 -10.76
C SER A 722 -12.85 -34.82 -11.88
N THR A 723 -13.64 -34.69 -12.96
CA THR A 723 -13.48 -35.39 -14.24
C THR A 723 -12.84 -34.53 -15.34
N SER A 724 -12.67 -33.22 -15.11
CA SER A 724 -12.31 -32.21 -16.11
C SER A 724 -11.10 -31.36 -15.75
N ASN A 725 -10.57 -31.49 -14.53
CA ASN A 725 -9.50 -30.63 -14.03
C ASN A 725 -8.59 -31.37 -13.02
N SER A 726 -7.39 -30.83 -12.80
CA SER A 726 -6.20 -31.54 -12.31
C SER A 726 -5.32 -30.69 -11.37
N PRO A 727 -4.10 -31.14 -11.02
CA PRO A 727 -3.07 -30.29 -10.41
C PRO A 727 -2.14 -29.56 -11.39
N ILE A 728 -2.05 -30.00 -12.65
CA ILE A 728 -1.24 -29.41 -13.73
C ILE A 728 -1.94 -29.75 -15.04
N ASP A 729 -2.59 -28.76 -15.66
CA ASP A 729 -2.98 -28.80 -17.06
C ASP A 729 -2.10 -27.86 -17.89
N LYS A 730 -1.99 -28.17 -19.18
CA LYS A 730 -1.21 -27.39 -20.17
C LYS A 730 -1.62 -27.81 -21.58
N ASP A 731 -1.53 -26.93 -22.56
CA ASP A 731 -1.68 -27.34 -23.98
C ASP A 731 -0.41 -27.99 -24.53
N ASP A 732 0.70 -27.24 -24.55
CA ASP A 732 1.91 -27.53 -25.34
C ASP A 732 2.95 -28.39 -24.57
N ASP A 733 4.16 -27.84 -24.33
CA ASP A 733 5.27 -28.51 -23.68
C ASP A 733 5.19 -28.38 -22.16
N PHE A 734 5.63 -29.42 -21.45
CA PHE A 734 5.97 -29.35 -20.04
C PHE A 734 7.43 -29.76 -19.85
N VAL A 735 8.29 -28.77 -19.56
CA VAL A 735 9.74 -28.97 -19.35
C VAL A 735 10.05 -29.01 -17.85
N LEU A 736 10.76 -30.06 -17.42
CA LEU A 736 11.17 -30.25 -16.03
C LEU A 736 12.69 -30.49 -15.91
N GLU A 737 13.38 -29.55 -15.26
CA GLU A 737 14.84 -29.57 -15.11
C GLU A 737 15.36 -30.13 -13.78
N SER A 738 16.64 -30.48 -13.82
CA SER A 738 17.47 -31.06 -12.73
C SER A 738 17.64 -30.22 -11.44
N GLY A 739 16.93 -29.09 -11.32
CA GLY A 739 16.94 -28.21 -10.15
C GLY A 739 15.63 -28.12 -9.37
N ALA A 740 14.52 -28.64 -9.90
CA ALA A 740 13.18 -28.42 -9.36
C ALA A 740 12.76 -29.49 -8.34
N THR A 741 12.09 -29.12 -7.25
CA THR A 741 11.30 -30.08 -6.45
C THR A 741 9.81 -29.83 -6.66
N VAL A 742 9.10 -30.78 -7.24
CA VAL A 742 7.67 -30.67 -7.56
C VAL A 742 6.91 -31.75 -6.81
N LEU A 743 5.81 -31.40 -6.15
CA LEU A 743 4.85 -32.35 -5.59
C LEU A 743 3.44 -31.92 -6.01
N THR A 744 2.68 -32.82 -6.61
CA THR A 744 1.25 -32.59 -6.86
C THR A 744 0.40 -33.69 -6.24
N LEU A 745 -0.81 -33.32 -5.78
CA LEU A 745 -1.86 -34.21 -5.31
C LEU A 745 -3.21 -33.70 -5.86
N GLY A 746 -4.07 -34.57 -6.36
CA GLY A 746 -5.44 -34.22 -6.75
C GLY A 746 -6.16 -35.34 -7.49
N SER A 747 -7.03 -34.97 -8.42
CA SER A 747 -7.75 -35.88 -9.32
C SER A 747 -6.80 -36.75 -10.16
N SER A 748 -7.36 -37.74 -10.86
CA SER A 748 -6.67 -38.51 -11.89
C SER A 748 -7.52 -38.61 -13.16
N SER A 749 -8.08 -37.47 -13.58
CA SER A 749 -8.88 -37.31 -14.81
C SER A 749 -7.98 -37.03 -16.01
N MET A 750 -7.40 -35.83 -16.07
CA MET A 750 -6.45 -35.38 -17.11
C MET A 750 -5.05 -35.92 -16.84
N GLN A 751 -4.86 -37.22 -17.08
CA GLN A 751 -3.61 -37.92 -16.73
C GLN A 751 -2.46 -37.73 -17.75
N GLY A 752 -2.69 -37.05 -18.89
CA GLY A 752 -1.66 -36.80 -19.89
C GLY A 752 -0.72 -35.67 -19.48
N ASP A 753 -1.32 -34.57 -19.05
CA ASP A 753 -0.76 -33.23 -19.20
C ASP A 753 0.09 -32.82 -17.99
N GLY A 754 -0.24 -33.36 -16.82
CA GLY A 754 0.63 -33.41 -15.63
C GLY A 754 1.85 -34.34 -15.75
N THR A 755 2.29 -34.72 -16.96
CA THR A 755 3.57 -35.43 -17.18
C THR A 755 4.49 -34.64 -18.12
N PRO A 756 5.79 -34.45 -17.80
CA PRO A 756 6.65 -33.58 -18.60
C PRO A 756 6.97 -34.19 -19.97
N THR A 757 6.85 -33.38 -21.02
CA THR A 757 7.26 -33.70 -22.39
C THR A 757 8.79 -33.75 -22.52
N THR A 758 9.50 -32.90 -21.77
CA THR A 758 10.97 -32.87 -21.68
C THR A 758 11.41 -33.10 -20.23
N VAL A 759 12.10 -34.21 -20.00
CA VAL A 759 12.43 -34.72 -18.65
C VAL A 759 13.95 -34.74 -18.40
N ASN A 760 14.49 -33.68 -17.82
CA ASN A 760 15.91 -33.62 -17.40
C ASN A 760 16.11 -33.98 -15.92
N GLN A 761 15.07 -34.46 -15.22
CA GLN A 761 15.13 -34.95 -13.84
C GLN A 761 14.24 -36.17 -13.60
N ALA A 762 14.69 -37.11 -12.77
CA ALA A 762 13.87 -38.26 -12.39
C ALA A 762 12.60 -37.85 -11.62
N TYR A 763 11.49 -38.54 -11.89
CA TYR A 763 10.18 -38.33 -11.26
C TYR A 763 9.50 -39.66 -10.92
N ILE A 764 8.60 -39.65 -9.95
CA ILE A 764 7.60 -40.70 -9.71
C ILE A 764 6.21 -40.16 -10.04
N SER A 765 5.37 -41.03 -10.61
CA SER A 765 3.93 -40.78 -10.77
C SER A 765 3.17 -42.06 -10.43
N SER A 766 1.95 -41.92 -9.90
CA SER A 766 0.99 -43.03 -9.78
C SER A 766 0.22 -43.33 -11.07
N SER A 767 0.27 -42.43 -12.07
CA SER A 767 -0.46 -42.59 -13.34
C SER A 767 0.14 -43.66 -14.25
N SER A 768 -0.73 -44.29 -15.03
CA SER A 768 -0.36 -45.16 -16.15
C SER A 768 -0.17 -44.33 -17.41
N GLN A 769 0.91 -44.56 -18.16
CA GLN A 769 0.96 -44.11 -19.56
C GLN A 769 -0.06 -44.90 -20.38
N THR A 770 -1.17 -44.26 -20.73
CA THR A 770 -1.89 -44.54 -21.97
C THR A 770 -1.34 -43.59 -23.03
N GLY A 771 -0.79 -44.12 -24.11
CA GLY A 771 -0.16 -43.31 -25.16
C GLY A 771 -1.14 -42.39 -25.88
N GLY A 772 -0.60 -41.37 -26.55
CA GLY A 772 -1.37 -40.35 -27.26
C GLY A 772 -2.36 -40.89 -28.31
N PRO A 773 -3.30 -40.04 -28.76
CA PRO A 773 -4.48 -40.44 -29.51
C PRO A 773 -4.12 -41.19 -30.81
N GLY A 774 -4.33 -42.52 -30.79
CA GLY A 774 -4.12 -43.41 -31.93
C GLY A 774 -3.38 -44.71 -31.64
N SER A 775 -2.70 -44.85 -30.50
CA SER A 775 -1.89 -46.05 -30.19
C SER A 775 -2.72 -47.26 -29.72
N SER A 776 -3.38 -47.94 -30.66
CA SER A 776 -4.19 -49.15 -30.41
C SER A 776 -3.35 -50.44 -30.21
N GLY A 777 -2.45 -50.41 -29.23
CA GLY A 777 -2.01 -51.61 -28.52
C GLY A 777 -0.49 -51.82 -28.40
N HIS A 778 -0.02 -51.83 -27.15
CA HIS A 778 0.98 -52.79 -26.65
C HIS A 778 0.70 -53.12 -25.16
N GLY A 779 1.33 -54.17 -24.64
CA GLY A 779 0.90 -54.86 -23.41
C GLY A 779 0.76 -53.98 -22.16
N GLY A 780 -0.33 -54.18 -21.42
CA GLY A 780 -0.66 -53.41 -20.22
C GLY A 780 0.34 -53.57 -19.07
N GLN A 781 0.75 -52.45 -18.50
CA GLN A 781 1.50 -52.40 -17.24
C GLN A 781 0.56 -52.22 -16.04
N SER A 782 0.97 -52.72 -14.88
CA SER A 782 0.17 -52.62 -13.65
C SER A 782 0.09 -51.18 -13.16
N SER A 783 -1.12 -50.62 -13.12
CA SER A 783 -1.38 -49.38 -12.40
C SER A 783 -1.13 -49.58 -10.90
N SER A 784 -0.55 -48.56 -10.25
CA SER A 784 -0.39 -48.51 -8.80
C SER A 784 -1.42 -47.52 -8.26
N SER A 785 -2.64 -48.00 -8.03
CA SER A 785 -3.74 -47.16 -7.57
C SER A 785 -3.39 -46.46 -6.26
N VAL A 786 -3.54 -45.13 -6.26
CA VAL A 786 -3.34 -44.27 -5.10
C VAL A 786 -4.71 -43.79 -4.62
N SER A 787 -4.86 -43.73 -3.31
CA SER A 787 -6.02 -43.12 -2.67
C SER A 787 -5.53 -42.42 -1.39
N ILE A 788 -5.80 -41.12 -1.32
CA ILE A 788 -5.44 -40.22 -0.24
C ILE A 788 -6.74 -39.57 0.24
N SER A 789 -6.98 -39.57 1.55
CA SER A 789 -8.14 -38.92 2.15
C SER A 789 -7.83 -37.45 2.48
N SER A 790 -8.85 -36.58 2.44
CA SER A 790 -8.73 -35.22 2.97
C SER A 790 -8.22 -35.22 4.40
N GLY A 791 -7.33 -34.28 4.70
CA GLY A 791 -6.68 -34.12 6.00
C GLY A 791 -5.59 -35.15 6.32
N ALA A 792 -5.35 -36.15 5.46
CA ALA A 792 -4.34 -37.16 5.69
C ALA A 792 -2.91 -36.59 5.62
N ALA A 793 -2.03 -37.13 6.48
CA ALA A 793 -0.59 -36.99 6.30
C ALA A 793 -0.13 -37.85 5.12
N VAL A 794 0.72 -37.29 4.26
CA VAL A 794 1.29 -37.92 3.06
C VAL A 794 2.79 -37.68 3.06
N ALA A 795 3.60 -38.68 2.70
CA ALA A 795 5.04 -38.52 2.55
C ALA A 795 5.61 -39.38 1.42
N ILE A 796 6.67 -38.88 0.77
CA ILE A 796 7.54 -39.68 -0.10
C ILE A 796 8.80 -40.04 0.69
N LEU A 797 9.14 -41.33 0.73
CA LEU A 797 10.26 -41.86 1.51
C LEU A 797 11.30 -42.55 0.61
N SER A 798 12.58 -42.37 0.93
CA SER A 798 13.68 -43.22 0.49
C SER A 798 14.11 -44.10 1.65
N GLY A 799 13.65 -45.36 1.65
CA GLY A 799 13.73 -46.24 2.82
C GLY A 799 13.00 -45.62 4.01
N SER A 800 13.72 -45.33 5.10
CA SER A 800 13.18 -44.62 6.28
C SER A 800 13.36 -43.10 6.25
N THR A 801 13.91 -42.53 5.17
CA THR A 801 14.21 -41.09 5.05
C THR A 801 13.07 -40.37 4.37
N THR A 802 12.41 -39.42 5.04
CA THR A 802 11.44 -38.51 4.41
C THR A 802 12.14 -37.61 3.41
N LEU A 803 11.69 -37.62 2.14
CA LEU A 803 12.13 -36.69 1.10
C LEU A 803 11.24 -35.43 1.08
N ILE A 804 9.92 -35.64 1.14
CA ILE A 804 8.92 -34.60 1.37
C ILE A 804 7.77 -35.18 2.20
N ALA A 805 7.11 -34.34 3.00
CA ALA A 805 5.87 -34.69 3.69
C ALA A 805 4.92 -33.49 3.73
N VAL A 806 3.64 -33.74 3.55
CA VAL A 806 2.56 -32.73 3.50
C VAL A 806 1.32 -33.23 4.23
N LYS A 807 0.38 -32.31 4.49
CA LYS A 807 -0.98 -32.65 4.87
C LYS A 807 -1.88 -32.35 3.67
N ALA A 808 -2.52 -33.37 3.11
CA ALA A 808 -3.43 -33.19 1.98
C ALA A 808 -4.65 -32.36 2.43
N PRO A 809 -5.00 -31.23 1.77
CA PRO A 809 -6.22 -30.48 2.08
C PRO A 809 -7.45 -31.28 1.64
N MET A 810 -7.40 -31.85 0.44
CA MET A 810 -8.45 -32.63 -0.21
C MET A 810 -8.11 -34.12 -0.27
N SER A 811 -9.05 -34.94 -0.72
CA SER A 811 -8.73 -36.28 -1.22
C SER A 811 -7.88 -36.18 -2.50
N ALA A 812 -7.17 -37.26 -2.84
CA ALA A 812 -6.47 -37.37 -4.12
C ALA A 812 -6.38 -38.82 -4.59
N SER A 813 -6.42 -39.02 -5.91
CA SER A 813 -6.16 -40.29 -6.61
C SER A 813 -4.87 -40.28 -7.42
N SER A 814 -4.29 -39.11 -7.68
CA SER A 814 -2.95 -38.94 -8.26
C SER A 814 -1.91 -38.50 -7.22
N VAL A 815 -0.65 -38.81 -7.54
CA VAL A 815 0.52 -38.08 -7.05
C VAL A 815 1.57 -38.01 -8.16
N PHE A 816 2.10 -36.81 -8.40
CA PHE A 816 3.37 -36.61 -9.11
C PHE A 816 4.41 -36.11 -8.09
N TYR A 817 5.62 -36.64 -8.12
CA TYR A 817 6.74 -36.08 -7.35
C TYR A 817 8.05 -36.15 -8.12
N SER A 818 8.77 -35.03 -8.19
CA SER A 818 10.13 -34.95 -8.73
C SER A 818 11.03 -34.14 -7.80
N SER A 819 12.31 -34.49 -7.74
CA SER A 819 13.32 -33.81 -6.92
C SER A 819 14.72 -34.22 -7.36
N PRO A 820 15.77 -33.38 -7.16
CA PRO A 820 17.17 -33.79 -7.35
C PRO A 820 17.60 -34.95 -6.43
N SER A 821 16.77 -35.32 -5.45
CA SER A 821 16.97 -36.49 -4.57
C SER A 821 16.47 -37.82 -5.17
N LEU A 822 15.80 -37.79 -6.33
CA LEU A 822 15.36 -39.00 -7.03
C LEU A 822 16.46 -39.53 -7.97
N THR A 823 16.43 -40.82 -8.25
CA THR A 823 17.37 -41.51 -9.13
C THR A 823 16.60 -42.47 -10.02
N ASN A 824 16.74 -42.35 -11.35
CA ASN A 824 16.02 -43.16 -12.33
C ASN A 824 16.16 -44.68 -12.03
N GLY A 825 15.07 -45.42 -12.16
CA GLY A 825 14.99 -46.85 -11.85
C GLY A 825 14.98 -47.22 -10.36
N SER A 826 15.16 -46.27 -9.44
CA SER A 826 15.10 -46.53 -8.00
C SER A 826 13.66 -46.52 -7.47
N SER A 827 13.36 -47.37 -6.48
CA SER A 827 12.03 -47.42 -5.85
C SER A 827 11.95 -46.57 -4.59
N TYR A 828 10.84 -45.83 -4.46
CA TYR A 828 10.49 -44.93 -3.37
C TYR A 828 9.13 -45.32 -2.80
N THR A 829 8.82 -44.90 -1.58
CA THR A 829 7.56 -45.24 -0.92
C THR A 829 6.70 -43.99 -0.75
N LEU A 830 5.55 -43.95 -1.42
CA LEU A 830 4.44 -43.10 -1.00
C LEU A 830 3.84 -43.72 0.25
N SER A 831 3.75 -42.97 1.35
CA SER A 831 3.09 -43.43 2.57
C SER A 831 2.01 -42.44 3.01
N THR A 832 0.89 -42.96 3.51
CA THR A 832 -0.27 -42.17 3.92
C THR A 832 -0.78 -42.57 5.32
N GLY A 833 -1.45 -41.64 5.98
CA GLY A 833 -1.74 -41.73 7.42
C GLY A 833 -0.52 -41.40 8.26
N GLY A 834 -0.52 -41.74 9.55
CA GLY A 834 0.59 -41.43 10.46
C GLY A 834 0.61 -39.97 10.95
N THR A 835 1.78 -39.51 11.40
CA THR A 835 1.97 -38.22 12.09
C THR A 835 3.07 -37.39 11.42
N LEU A 836 2.74 -36.14 11.13
CA LEU A 836 3.68 -35.12 10.65
C LEU A 836 4.40 -34.45 11.83
N SER A 837 5.61 -33.96 11.60
CA SER A 837 6.39 -33.22 12.60
C SER A 837 6.05 -31.72 12.57
N SER A 838 7.05 -30.84 12.73
CA SER A 838 6.85 -29.39 12.55
C SER A 838 6.69 -29.05 11.08
N GLN A 839 5.81 -28.10 10.74
CA GLN A 839 5.81 -27.48 9.41
C GLN A 839 7.15 -26.77 9.16
N TYR A 840 7.53 -26.63 7.89
CA TYR A 840 8.71 -25.86 7.49
C TYR A 840 8.52 -24.35 7.68
N THR A 841 7.25 -23.90 7.67
CA THR A 841 6.83 -22.50 7.89
C THR A 841 5.61 -22.44 8.83
N ASP A 842 5.16 -21.23 9.17
CA ASP A 842 3.90 -21.01 9.90
C ASP A 842 2.65 -21.01 8.98
N TYR A 843 2.75 -21.52 7.75
CA TYR A 843 1.68 -21.45 6.74
C TYR A 843 0.91 -22.77 6.55
N THR A 844 -0.42 -22.70 6.53
CA THR A 844 -1.30 -23.87 6.31
C THR A 844 -1.11 -24.46 4.91
N TYR A 845 -0.88 -25.77 4.82
CA TYR A 845 -0.63 -26.53 3.58
C TYR A 845 0.80 -26.40 2.99
N ASP A 846 1.74 -25.77 3.70
CA ASP A 846 3.17 -25.95 3.42
C ASP A 846 3.66 -27.36 3.84
N TYR A 847 4.86 -27.74 3.39
CA TYR A 847 5.48 -29.03 3.73
C TYR A 847 6.08 -29.08 5.15
N TYR A 848 6.38 -30.29 5.60
CA TYR A 848 6.74 -30.62 6.99
C TYR A 848 8.15 -31.24 7.09
N ASN A 849 8.84 -30.97 8.20
CA ASN A 849 10.24 -31.33 8.47
C ASN A 849 10.50 -32.84 8.70
N GLY A 850 9.54 -33.71 8.41
CA GLY A 850 9.61 -35.14 8.68
C GLY A 850 8.27 -35.77 9.06
N TYR A 851 8.22 -37.09 8.95
CA TYR A 851 7.01 -37.92 8.99
C TYR A 851 7.27 -39.25 9.73
N THR A 852 6.30 -39.76 10.51
CA THR A 852 6.41 -41.04 11.22
C THR A 852 5.09 -41.81 11.28
N GLY A 853 5.17 -43.14 11.40
CA GLY A 853 4.02 -43.98 11.76
C GLY A 853 2.92 -44.12 10.69
N GLY A 854 3.28 -44.01 9.40
CA GLY A 854 2.36 -44.23 8.29
C GLY A 854 1.66 -45.60 8.34
N THR A 855 0.40 -45.64 7.91
CA THR A 855 -0.47 -46.83 8.01
C THR A 855 -0.67 -47.53 6.67
N SER A 856 -0.51 -46.81 5.56
CA SER A 856 -0.58 -47.34 4.20
C SER A 856 0.68 -46.97 3.42
N SER A 857 1.06 -47.79 2.45
CA SER A 857 2.28 -47.58 1.66
C SER A 857 2.19 -48.17 0.25
N THR A 858 2.51 -47.37 -0.77
CA THR A 858 2.62 -47.78 -2.17
C THR A 858 4.06 -47.59 -2.65
N SER A 859 4.64 -48.61 -3.30
CA SER A 859 5.97 -48.52 -3.89
C SER A 859 5.87 -47.92 -5.30
N LEU A 860 6.60 -46.83 -5.55
CA LEU A 860 6.65 -46.13 -6.84
C LEU A 860 8.10 -46.12 -7.34
N THR A 861 8.33 -46.54 -8.57
CA THR A 861 9.68 -46.53 -9.18
C THR A 861 9.86 -45.26 -10.00
N ALA A 862 10.98 -44.56 -9.76
CA ALA A 862 11.32 -43.33 -10.47
C ALA A 862 11.66 -43.63 -11.93
N LYS A 863 11.19 -42.74 -12.80
CA LYS A 863 11.38 -42.72 -14.25
C LYS A 863 12.15 -41.46 -14.61
N GLN A 864 12.85 -41.49 -15.74
CA GLN A 864 13.37 -40.33 -16.46
C GLN A 864 13.39 -40.74 -17.94
#